data_AF-A0A931BVM6-F1
#
_entry.id   AF-A0A931BVM6-F1
#
_cell.length_a   1.000
_cell.length_b   1.000
_cell.length_c   1.000
_cell.angle_alpha   90.00
_cell.angle_beta   90.00
_cell.angle_gamma   90.00
#
_symmetry.space_group_name_H-M   'P 1'
#
loop_
_entity.id
_entity.type
_entity.pdbx_description
1 polymer ?
#
loop_
_entity_poly.entity_id
_entity_poly.type
_entity_poly.pdbx_seq_one_letter_code
_entity_poly.pdbx_strand_id
1 'polypeptide(L)'
;MTLNREDMDTTGAEANKPENQHAAQQGQQDAIVPDDNAAPTLASAEINRQSEFDAAPGVPKEEQPEIAPDLKTPQEAAVSEEKTEAFAAAAAEAPAKADDDAVTGAATPPAESAPAADAAAHEEEDEEEETQTDYSALPLEELRHTLQSLLRSGDVRRKHKLINELQRHYDLKFQAERNEALERFKQEGSSEEDFAYHASAEHQDLEKLLTAYRDARHQERQSAEVQRQHSLTRKQEILNQLRQLVESAETKSSNEELKRLQAEWKATGPVPAGEAQELWDSYHALLDIFYNNRSIFFELKELDRKRNLDAKLALVDRAEALEQEESINKALQELRHLHEEWKNIGPVPNDQRDAIWDRFIAASEKVHTRRRSYQETRHTQEMENLVKKRALLERLHSFQNIQTDRINEWRDRTADIQKLKEEWDAAGLVPKEYAEEVNKDFWSNYKAFFQHKNQFFKSLDEQKMNNLRLKTELCEEAESLKDSTDWNATKEKLIQLQKKWKTIGRVPDKYSDKIWQRFRTACNAFFDRKQSQEQQQTAAQERLSSEKLELCDRIAEKLSQPNAPASLEEFDSFVTQWRALDNNNRRSSPKAEEKFLALIEKYLERVPELTYEDRTEMLVKLQVERIKHSPDAAHKLQQREHAIRREVTQLQNDIQTLRTNIEFFSRSKNAAKLREEYEGRISESQKRIDKLQLQLAAFRS
;
A
#
# COMPACT_ATOMS: atom_id res chain seq x y z
N MET A 1 49.96 -39.62 -45.54
CA MET A 1 51.21 -40.33 -45.20
C MET A 1 51.13 -40.78 -43.75
N THR A 2 51.78 -41.89 -43.41
CA THR A 2 51.75 -42.53 -42.07
C THR A 2 53.04 -42.28 -41.30
N LEU A 3 52.94 -42.27 -39.97
CA LEU A 3 53.87 -42.80 -38.94
C LEU A 3 53.22 -42.46 -37.58
N ASN A 4 52.67 -43.44 -36.86
CA ASN A 4 53.32 -44.23 -35.79
C ASN A 4 53.76 -43.36 -34.58
N ARG A 5 53.31 -43.55 -33.32
CA ARG A 5 52.86 -44.70 -32.50
C ARG A 5 53.96 -45.16 -31.54
N GLU A 6 53.71 -45.06 -30.24
CA GLU A 6 54.30 -45.93 -29.23
C GLU A 6 53.38 -45.98 -27.99
N ASP A 7 52.96 -47.19 -27.63
CA ASP A 7 52.34 -47.55 -26.34
C ASP A 7 53.33 -48.51 -25.64
N MET A 8 53.50 -48.41 -24.33
CA MET A 8 54.06 -49.49 -23.51
C MET A 8 53.43 -49.48 -22.11
N ASP A 9 53.32 -50.67 -21.53
CA ASP A 9 52.41 -51.00 -20.43
C ASP A 9 53.17 -51.69 -19.27
N THR A 10 52.48 -52.09 -18.19
CA THR A 10 52.94 -52.96 -17.08
C THR A 10 53.92 -52.31 -16.06
N THR A 11 54.07 -52.75 -14.79
CA THR A 11 53.41 -53.81 -13.99
C THR A 11 53.46 -53.51 -12.46
N GLY A 12 52.59 -54.14 -11.65
CA GLY A 12 52.68 -54.27 -10.17
C GLY A 12 51.37 -53.90 -9.45
N ALA A 13 50.63 -54.80 -8.76
CA ALA A 13 50.92 -55.66 -7.60
C ALA A 13 50.93 -54.89 -6.25
N GLU A 14 50.30 -55.32 -5.14
CA GLU A 14 49.23 -56.33 -4.90
C GLU A 14 48.64 -56.17 -3.46
N ALA A 15 47.56 -56.90 -3.14
CA ALA A 15 47.15 -57.36 -1.78
C ALA A 15 46.49 -56.45 -0.70
N ASN A 16 45.39 -57.01 -0.13
CA ASN A 16 44.95 -57.05 1.28
C ASN A 16 44.16 -55.94 2.02
N LYS A 17 42.93 -56.36 2.41
CA LYS A 17 42.06 -56.00 3.58
C LYS A 17 42.59 -56.69 4.89
N PRO A 18 41.95 -56.69 6.10
CA PRO A 18 40.63 -56.19 6.56
C PRO A 18 40.52 -55.50 7.97
N GLU A 19 39.28 -55.08 8.33
CA GLU A 19 38.55 -55.08 9.63
C GLU A 19 39.14 -54.71 11.03
N ASN A 20 38.44 -53.79 11.73
CA ASN A 20 37.59 -54.01 12.94
C ASN A 20 36.80 -52.71 13.28
N GLN A 21 35.55 -52.63 13.79
CA GLN A 21 34.84 -53.19 14.97
C GLN A 21 35.27 -52.57 16.33
N HIS A 22 34.40 -52.25 17.33
CA HIS A 22 32.93 -52.36 17.54
C HIS A 22 32.26 -50.94 17.62
N ALA A 23 31.16 -50.54 18.33
CA ALA A 23 30.20 -51.12 19.32
C ALA A 23 28.84 -50.34 19.32
N ALA A 24 27.68 -50.91 19.71
CA ALA A 24 26.97 -50.83 21.03
C ALA A 24 26.53 -49.42 21.51
N GLN A 25 25.30 -49.12 21.97
CA GLN A 25 24.04 -49.88 22.27
C GLN A 25 22.79 -48.93 22.15
N GLN A 26 21.63 -49.36 21.61
CA GLN A 26 20.36 -49.78 22.29
C GLN A 26 19.73 -48.79 23.33
N GLY A 27 18.41 -48.54 23.41
CA GLY A 27 17.28 -48.91 22.53
C GLY A 27 15.86 -48.93 23.18
N GLN A 28 14.80 -48.91 22.35
CA GLN A 28 13.40 -49.38 22.58
C GLN A 28 12.34 -48.58 23.37
N GLN A 29 11.09 -49.09 23.35
CA GLN A 29 9.78 -48.41 23.53
C GLN A 29 8.75 -49.26 24.35
N ASP A 30 7.62 -48.62 24.68
CA ASP A 30 6.25 -49.16 24.87
C ASP A 30 5.77 -49.83 26.20
N ALA A 31 4.48 -49.53 26.50
CA ALA A 31 3.42 -50.35 27.14
C ALA A 31 2.87 -50.07 28.59
N ILE A 32 1.67 -49.45 28.64
CA ILE A 32 0.43 -49.82 29.39
C ILE A 32 0.39 -49.83 30.95
N VAL A 33 -0.22 -48.78 31.55
CA VAL A 33 -1.47 -48.71 32.42
C VAL A 33 -1.79 -49.83 33.47
N PRO A 34 -2.42 -49.59 34.67
CA PRO A 34 -2.85 -48.37 35.40
C PRO A 34 -2.33 -48.26 36.88
N ASP A 35 -2.71 -47.23 37.65
CA ASP A 35 -3.66 -47.28 38.82
C ASP A 35 -3.81 -45.90 39.54
N ASP A 36 -4.72 -45.82 40.52
CA ASP A 36 -5.34 -44.62 41.12
C ASP A 36 -4.55 -43.91 42.26
N ASN A 37 -4.57 -42.57 42.33
CA ASN A 37 -5.09 -41.83 43.51
C ASN A 37 -5.06 -40.26 43.47
N ALA A 38 -6.07 -39.69 44.13
CA ALA A 38 -6.05 -38.48 44.97
C ALA A 38 -5.71 -37.06 44.40
N ALA A 39 -6.77 -36.42 43.89
CA ALA A 39 -7.22 -35.05 44.27
C ALA A 39 -6.41 -33.78 43.86
N PRO A 40 -7.06 -32.59 43.77
CA PRO A 40 -6.61 -31.54 42.85
C PRO A 40 -6.02 -30.26 43.49
N THR A 41 -5.07 -29.65 42.79
CA THR A 41 -4.63 -28.26 43.03
C THR A 41 -5.27 -27.31 42.03
N LEU A 42 -5.80 -26.19 42.53
CA LEU A 42 -6.46 -25.15 41.72
C LEU A 42 -5.45 -24.37 40.87
N ALA A 43 -5.70 -24.25 39.57
CA ALA A 43 -5.01 -23.31 38.67
C ALA A 43 -6.06 -22.53 37.85
N SER A 44 -6.06 -21.21 37.97
CA SER A 44 -7.06 -20.34 37.35
C SER A 44 -6.81 -20.15 35.86
N ALA A 45 -7.64 -20.74 35.01
CA ALA A 45 -7.71 -20.38 33.59
C ALA A 45 -8.40 -19.01 33.42
N GLU A 46 -7.65 -17.93 33.60
CA GLU A 46 -8.13 -16.59 33.28
C GLU A 46 -8.19 -16.41 31.76
N ILE A 47 -9.37 -16.04 31.24
CA ILE A 47 -9.57 -15.73 29.82
C ILE A 47 -9.00 -14.34 29.54
N ASN A 48 -7.68 -14.24 29.59
CA ASN A 48 -6.93 -13.04 29.24
C ASN A 48 -6.82 -12.93 27.71
N ARG A 49 -7.93 -12.60 27.03
CA ARG A 49 -7.87 -12.00 25.69
C ARG A 49 -7.51 -10.53 25.84
N GLN A 50 -6.26 -10.29 26.21
CA GLN A 50 -5.67 -8.96 26.30
C GLN A 50 -5.76 -8.29 24.92
N SER A 51 -6.29 -7.06 24.88
CA SER A 51 -6.37 -6.29 23.65
C SER A 51 -5.02 -5.66 23.35
N GLU A 52 -4.22 -6.29 22.49
CA GLU A 52 -3.01 -5.71 21.91
C GLU A 52 -3.38 -4.55 20.96
N PHE A 53 -3.66 -3.39 21.55
CA PHE A 53 -3.87 -2.12 20.84
C PHE A 53 -3.26 -0.91 21.59
N ASP A 54 -2.41 -1.15 22.60
CA ASP A 54 -1.57 -0.15 23.29
C ASP A 54 -0.10 -0.24 22.83
N ALA A 55 0.08 -0.10 21.52
CA ALA A 55 1.30 0.38 20.90
C ALA A 55 0.86 1.25 19.72
N ALA A 56 1.47 2.42 19.50
CA ALA A 56 1.05 3.31 18.42
C ALA A 56 1.52 2.76 17.06
N PRO A 57 0.63 2.24 16.19
CA PRO A 57 1.01 1.91 14.84
C PRO A 57 0.99 3.21 14.03
N GLY A 58 1.81 3.30 12.99
CA GLY A 58 1.49 4.25 11.91
C GLY A 58 0.09 3.94 11.36
N VAL A 59 -0.56 4.93 10.73
CA VAL A 59 -1.62 4.59 9.76
C VAL A 59 -1.04 3.51 8.85
N PRO A 60 -1.69 2.34 8.67
CA PRO A 60 -1.18 1.32 7.77
C PRO A 60 -0.91 1.99 6.43
N LYS A 61 0.37 2.11 6.07
CA LYS A 61 0.71 2.47 4.70
C LYS A 61 0.16 1.32 3.89
N GLU A 62 -0.90 1.61 3.16
CA GLU A 62 -1.33 0.76 2.06
C GLU A 62 -0.14 0.81 1.11
N GLU A 63 0.75 -0.17 1.24
CA GLU A 63 1.84 -0.42 0.31
C GLU A 63 1.16 -0.71 -1.01
N GLN A 64 0.92 0.36 -1.78
CA GLN A 64 0.56 0.29 -3.18
C GLN A 64 1.53 -0.74 -3.77
N PRO A 65 1.05 -1.90 -4.25
CA PRO A 65 1.94 -2.95 -4.67
C PRO A 65 2.87 -2.37 -5.71
N GLU A 66 4.16 -2.32 -5.37
CA GLU A 66 5.23 -2.02 -6.31
C GLU A 66 5.35 -3.22 -7.25
N ILE A 67 4.35 -3.33 -8.12
CA ILE A 67 4.65 -3.30 -9.55
C ILE A 67 5.59 -2.12 -9.71
N ALA A 68 6.89 -2.41 -9.64
CA ALA A 68 7.94 -1.50 -10.06
C ALA A 68 8.08 -1.71 -11.57
N PRO A 69 7.42 -0.90 -12.43
CA PRO A 69 8.14 -0.46 -13.59
C PRO A 69 9.31 0.36 -13.02
N ASP A 70 10.55 -0.14 -13.09
CA ASP A 70 11.73 0.70 -12.88
C ASP A 70 11.91 1.64 -14.09
N LEU A 71 10.89 2.48 -14.25
CA LEU A 71 10.89 3.68 -15.07
C LEU A 71 11.39 4.80 -14.17
N LYS A 72 12.64 5.17 -14.38
CA LYS A 72 13.14 6.49 -13.98
C LYS A 72 12.17 7.54 -14.54
N THR A 73 11.42 8.16 -13.64
CA THR A 73 10.56 9.36 -13.74
C THR A 73 9.73 9.63 -15.03
N PRO A 74 8.53 10.25 -14.92
CA PRO A 74 7.83 10.85 -16.07
C PRO A 74 8.70 11.85 -16.85
N GLN A 75 9.70 12.46 -16.20
CA GLN A 75 10.70 13.30 -16.82
C GLN A 75 11.54 12.57 -17.89
N GLU A 76 11.82 11.28 -17.72
CA GLU A 76 12.50 10.46 -18.74
C GLU A 76 11.54 10.00 -19.86
N ALA A 77 10.22 10.19 -19.68
CA ALA A 77 9.21 10.07 -20.73
C ALA A 77 9.18 11.33 -21.60
N ALA A 78 9.03 12.49 -20.95
CA ALA A 78 9.11 13.80 -21.59
C ALA A 78 10.44 13.95 -22.34
N VAL A 79 11.57 13.64 -21.71
CA VAL A 79 12.90 13.66 -22.36
C VAL A 79 13.02 12.63 -23.50
N SER A 80 12.20 11.58 -23.59
CA SER A 80 12.14 10.76 -24.81
C SER A 80 11.30 11.41 -25.92
N GLU A 81 10.14 12.00 -25.60
CA GLU A 81 9.29 12.71 -26.58
C GLU A 81 9.97 13.99 -27.09
N GLU A 82 10.48 14.84 -26.19
CA GLU A 82 11.34 15.99 -26.50
C GLU A 82 12.59 15.59 -27.29
N LYS A 83 13.22 14.44 -27.00
CA LYS A 83 14.35 13.96 -27.82
C LYS A 83 13.90 13.53 -29.20
N THR A 84 12.75 12.87 -29.37
CA THR A 84 12.25 12.54 -30.72
C THR A 84 11.87 13.78 -31.51
N GLU A 85 11.25 14.78 -30.89
CA GLU A 85 10.89 16.05 -31.55
C GLU A 85 12.13 16.91 -31.86
N ALA A 86 13.04 17.07 -30.89
CA ALA A 86 14.30 17.79 -31.09
C ALA A 86 15.25 17.05 -32.04
N PHE A 87 15.17 15.72 -32.14
CA PHE A 87 15.95 14.96 -33.12
C PHE A 87 15.33 15.04 -34.52
N ALA A 88 14.00 15.08 -34.65
CA ALA A 88 13.34 15.41 -35.92
C ALA A 88 13.71 16.82 -36.40
N ALA A 89 13.73 17.81 -35.50
CA ALA A 89 14.22 19.16 -35.82
C ALA A 89 15.71 19.16 -36.22
N ALA A 90 16.58 18.53 -35.43
CA ALA A 90 18.02 18.49 -35.69
C ALA A 90 18.40 17.67 -36.95
N ALA A 91 17.61 16.66 -37.31
CA ALA A 91 17.76 15.91 -38.56
C ALA A 91 17.32 16.75 -39.78
N ALA A 92 16.30 17.59 -39.63
CA ALA A 92 15.86 18.54 -40.66
C ALA A 92 16.82 19.73 -40.83
N GLU A 93 17.47 20.19 -39.76
CA GLU A 93 18.49 21.27 -39.81
C GLU A 93 19.88 20.81 -40.27
N ALA A 94 20.10 19.50 -40.48
CA ALA A 94 21.33 19.01 -41.09
C ALA A 94 21.46 19.56 -42.53
N PRO A 95 22.46 20.42 -42.82
CA PRO A 95 22.39 21.30 -43.98
C PRO A 95 22.46 20.52 -45.28
N ALA A 96 21.39 20.62 -46.08
CA ALA A 96 21.30 20.10 -47.44
C ALA A 96 22.20 20.90 -48.41
N LYS A 97 23.52 20.82 -48.21
CA LYS A 97 24.46 21.06 -49.30
C LYS A 97 24.34 19.90 -50.27
N ALA A 98 23.65 20.16 -51.38
CA ALA A 98 23.64 19.28 -52.53
C ALA A 98 25.06 19.20 -53.11
N ASP A 99 25.80 18.15 -52.73
CA ASP A 99 26.83 17.56 -53.58
C ASP A 99 26.09 16.80 -54.71
N ASP A 100 25.42 17.56 -55.59
CA ASP A 100 24.75 17.04 -56.78
C ASP A 100 25.80 16.83 -57.88
N ASP A 101 26.53 15.73 -57.73
CA ASP A 101 27.63 15.33 -58.61
C ASP A 101 27.39 13.87 -59.05
N ALA A 102 26.24 13.65 -59.68
CA ALA A 102 25.84 12.39 -60.32
C ALA A 102 26.67 12.13 -61.59
N VAL A 103 27.99 12.08 -61.44
CA VAL A 103 28.94 11.81 -62.53
C VAL A 103 28.77 10.36 -62.98
N THR A 104 28.22 10.20 -64.18
CA THR A 104 28.10 8.92 -64.87
C THR A 104 29.48 8.25 -65.00
N GLY A 105 29.58 7.00 -64.57
CA GLY A 105 30.78 6.18 -64.80
C GLY A 105 31.04 5.92 -66.30
N ALA A 106 32.23 5.41 -66.59
CA ALA A 106 32.69 5.03 -67.93
C ALA A 106 32.84 6.19 -68.95
N ALA A 107 33.53 7.25 -68.56
CA ALA A 107 34.28 8.09 -69.48
C ALA A 107 35.75 7.61 -69.54
N THR A 108 36.01 6.50 -70.24
CA THR A 108 37.38 6.18 -70.66
C THR A 108 37.87 7.31 -71.55
N PRO A 109 39.03 7.94 -71.30
CA PRO A 109 39.57 8.91 -72.24
C PRO A 109 39.79 8.21 -73.59
N PRO A 110 39.58 8.89 -74.73
CA PRO A 110 40.09 8.39 -76.00
C PRO A 110 41.59 8.12 -75.85
N ALA A 111 42.10 7.11 -76.55
CA ALA A 111 43.54 6.94 -76.70
C ALA A 111 44.08 8.07 -77.58
N GLU A 112 44.31 9.23 -76.96
CA GLU A 112 45.01 10.36 -77.56
C GLU A 112 46.43 9.85 -77.85
N SER A 113 46.70 9.60 -79.13
CA SER A 113 47.96 9.00 -79.56
C SER A 113 49.13 9.84 -79.05
N ALA A 114 50.15 9.17 -78.49
CA ALA A 114 51.35 9.82 -77.97
C ALA A 114 51.83 10.92 -78.95
N PRO A 115 52.13 12.14 -78.46
CA PRO A 115 52.58 13.23 -79.31
C PRO A 115 53.86 12.74 -79.97
N ALA A 116 53.85 12.70 -81.30
CA ALA A 116 55.05 12.41 -82.06
C ALA A 116 56.16 13.34 -81.58
N ALA A 117 57.39 12.81 -81.49
CA ALA A 117 58.56 13.68 -81.45
C ALA A 117 58.46 14.65 -82.63
N ASP A 118 58.69 15.92 -82.35
CA ASP A 118 58.32 17.06 -83.19
C ASP A 118 56.81 17.27 -83.41
N ALA A 119 56.11 17.66 -82.33
CA ALA A 119 55.61 19.03 -82.33
C ALA A 119 56.78 19.98 -81.97
N ALA A 120 57.69 20.18 -82.93
CA ALA A 120 58.50 21.38 -82.93
C ALA A 120 57.54 22.56 -82.90
N ALA A 121 57.98 23.69 -82.36
CA ALA A 121 57.41 24.92 -82.88
C ALA A 121 57.78 24.95 -84.36
N HIS A 122 56.80 24.62 -85.22
CA HIS A 122 56.61 25.46 -86.38
C HIS A 122 56.43 26.89 -85.83
N GLU A 123 57.58 27.56 -85.67
CA GLU A 123 57.79 28.71 -86.51
C GLU A 123 57.17 28.38 -87.86
N GLU A 124 56.08 29.07 -88.16
CA GLU A 124 55.80 29.43 -89.54
C GLU A 124 57.07 30.17 -90.00
N GLU A 125 58.04 29.37 -90.49
CA GLU A 125 58.73 29.69 -91.72
C GLU A 125 57.60 29.97 -92.70
N ASP A 126 57.19 31.24 -92.71
CA ASP A 126 56.60 31.88 -93.86
C ASP A 126 57.59 31.60 -94.99
N GLU A 127 57.38 30.50 -95.71
CA GLU A 127 57.94 30.27 -97.03
C GLU A 127 57.24 31.25 -98.00
N GLU A 128 57.43 32.55 -97.72
CA GLU A 128 57.64 33.52 -98.79
C GLU A 128 58.60 32.84 -99.76
N GLU A 129 58.21 32.70 -101.02
CA GLU A 129 59.06 32.09 -102.03
C GLU A 129 60.35 32.91 -102.12
N GLU A 130 61.42 32.48 -101.43
CA GLU A 130 62.76 33.07 -101.55
C GLU A 130 63.21 32.82 -102.98
N THR A 131 62.83 33.74 -103.88
CA THR A 131 63.02 33.65 -105.32
C THR A 131 64.45 33.26 -105.59
N GLN A 132 64.66 32.06 -106.14
CA GLN A 132 65.98 31.42 -106.24
C GLN A 132 66.87 32.20 -107.22
N THR A 133 67.43 33.27 -106.68
CA THR A 133 68.16 34.31 -107.41
C THR A 133 69.59 33.84 -107.51
N ASP A 134 70.10 33.63 -108.72
CA ASP A 134 71.44 33.10 -108.91
C ASP A 134 72.50 34.16 -108.57
N TYR A 135 72.86 34.21 -107.29
CA TYR A 135 73.89 35.09 -106.74
C TYR A 135 75.30 34.75 -107.24
N SER A 136 75.51 33.66 -108.01
CA SER A 136 76.79 33.38 -108.64
C SER A 136 77.18 34.43 -109.69
N ALA A 137 76.23 35.20 -110.23
CA ALA A 137 76.49 36.23 -111.24
C ALA A 137 76.92 37.59 -110.66
N LEU A 138 76.44 37.99 -109.48
CA LEU A 138 76.62 39.36 -108.95
C LEU A 138 78.10 39.70 -108.66
N PRO A 139 78.57 40.94 -108.93
CA PRO A 139 79.92 41.38 -108.57
C PRO A 139 80.11 41.42 -107.05
N LEU A 140 81.37 41.38 -106.60
CA LEU A 140 81.73 41.26 -105.19
C LEU A 140 81.19 42.41 -104.32
N GLU A 141 81.12 43.62 -104.87
CA GLU A 141 80.59 44.82 -104.20
C GLU A 141 79.07 44.73 -103.98
N GLU A 142 78.32 44.24 -104.97
CA GLU A 142 76.87 44.04 -104.84
C GLU A 142 76.56 42.93 -103.83
N LEU A 143 77.30 41.81 -103.87
CA LEU A 143 77.19 40.74 -102.85
C LEU A 143 77.51 41.25 -101.44
N ARG A 144 78.52 42.12 -101.31
CA ARG A 144 78.86 42.80 -100.03
C ARG A 144 77.69 43.66 -99.56
N HIS A 145 77.12 44.47 -100.44
CA HIS A 145 76.02 45.38 -100.12
C HIS A 145 74.73 44.63 -99.76
N THR A 146 74.33 43.60 -100.51
CA THR A 146 73.15 42.78 -100.20
C THR A 146 73.31 42.04 -98.88
N LEU A 147 74.49 41.46 -98.62
CA LEU A 147 74.74 40.74 -97.37
C LEU A 147 74.82 41.68 -96.16
N GLN A 148 75.47 42.85 -96.28
CA GLN A 148 75.43 43.89 -95.24
C GLN A 148 74.00 44.42 -95.02
N SER A 149 73.19 44.57 -96.07
CA SER A 149 71.80 45.00 -95.97
C SER A 149 70.94 43.97 -95.23
N LEU A 150 71.09 42.68 -95.54
CA LEU A 150 70.36 41.60 -94.87
C LEU A 150 70.77 41.46 -93.39
N LEU A 151 72.06 41.54 -93.08
CA LEU A 151 72.57 41.50 -91.69
C LEU A 151 72.20 42.73 -90.86
N ARG A 152 71.82 43.85 -91.50
CA ARG A 152 71.29 45.06 -90.85
C ARG A 152 69.76 45.14 -90.84
N SER A 153 69.07 44.38 -91.70
CA SER A 153 67.63 44.15 -91.59
C SER A 153 67.33 43.27 -90.37
N GLY A 154 66.18 43.45 -89.72
CA GLY A 154 65.84 42.70 -88.50
C GLY A 154 65.63 41.19 -88.70
N ASP A 155 65.48 40.76 -89.96
CA ASP A 155 64.95 39.44 -90.33
C ASP A 155 66.00 38.31 -90.31
N VAL A 156 67.17 38.55 -89.70
CA VAL A 156 68.36 37.68 -89.76
C VAL A 156 68.12 36.24 -89.27
N ARG A 157 67.03 36.01 -88.53
CA ARG A 157 66.55 34.68 -88.10
C ARG A 157 65.88 33.91 -89.25
N ARG A 158 64.96 34.54 -89.97
CA ARG A 158 64.19 33.93 -91.07
C ARG A 158 65.10 33.68 -92.28
N LYS A 159 65.85 34.69 -92.69
CA LYS A 159 66.68 34.69 -93.90
C LYS A 159 68.04 33.98 -93.71
N HIS A 160 68.13 33.02 -92.78
CA HIS A 160 69.38 32.31 -92.45
C HIS A 160 69.91 31.49 -93.62
N LYS A 161 69.01 30.82 -94.36
CA LYS A 161 69.32 30.01 -95.55
C LYS A 161 70.02 30.90 -96.60
N LEU A 162 69.34 31.98 -97.00
CA LEU A 162 69.82 33.03 -97.89
C LEU A 162 71.15 33.67 -97.45
N ILE A 163 71.29 34.01 -96.16
CA ILE A 163 72.51 34.65 -95.61
C ILE A 163 73.71 33.70 -95.68
N ASN A 164 73.54 32.41 -95.38
CA ASN A 164 74.60 31.41 -95.52
C ASN A 164 75.03 31.22 -96.99
N GLU A 165 74.08 31.25 -97.92
CA GLU A 165 74.35 31.10 -99.35
C GLU A 165 75.06 32.33 -99.94
N LEU A 166 74.55 33.54 -99.66
CA LEU A 166 75.21 34.80 -100.00
C LEU A 166 76.60 34.91 -99.38
N GLN A 167 76.78 34.51 -98.11
CA GLN A 167 78.11 34.42 -97.51
C GLN A 167 79.01 33.48 -98.31
N ARG A 168 78.55 32.26 -98.63
CA ARG A 168 79.35 31.28 -99.37
C ARG A 168 79.79 31.80 -100.74
N HIS A 169 78.91 32.49 -101.47
CA HIS A 169 79.26 33.13 -102.75
C HIS A 169 80.21 34.32 -102.60
N TYR A 170 80.02 35.14 -101.57
CA TYR A 170 80.92 36.25 -101.25
C TYR A 170 82.33 35.75 -100.87
N ASP A 171 82.42 34.79 -99.94
CA ASP A 171 83.69 34.23 -99.45
C ASP A 171 84.48 33.56 -100.59
N LEU A 172 83.81 32.86 -101.52
CA LEU A 172 84.45 32.29 -102.72
C LEU A 172 85.01 33.37 -103.66
N LYS A 173 84.24 34.43 -103.94
CA LYS A 173 84.70 35.52 -104.83
C LYS A 173 85.77 36.40 -104.19
N PHE A 174 85.70 36.62 -102.88
CA PHE A 174 86.74 37.33 -102.13
C PHE A 174 88.05 36.53 -102.07
N GLN A 175 87.98 35.20 -101.90
CA GLN A 175 89.16 34.34 -102.04
C GLN A 175 89.74 34.40 -103.46
N ALA A 176 88.91 34.43 -104.50
CA ALA A 176 89.37 34.61 -105.88
C ALA A 176 90.08 35.96 -106.10
N GLU A 177 89.50 37.08 -105.64
CA GLU A 177 90.14 38.42 -105.71
C GLU A 177 91.46 38.46 -104.95
N ARG A 178 91.50 37.91 -103.73
CA ARG A 178 92.73 37.81 -102.93
C ARG A 178 93.81 36.97 -103.62
N ASN A 179 93.41 35.87 -104.28
CA ASN A 179 94.33 35.02 -105.02
C ASN A 179 94.82 35.71 -106.31
N GLU A 180 93.99 36.48 -107.02
CA GLU A 180 94.44 37.31 -108.14
C GLU A 180 95.43 38.40 -107.69
N ALA A 181 95.18 39.04 -106.54
CA ALA A 181 96.11 40.02 -105.97
C ALA A 181 97.46 39.38 -105.59
N LEU A 182 97.42 38.17 -105.03
CA LEU A 182 98.60 37.37 -104.70
C LEU A 182 99.39 36.95 -105.95
N GLU A 183 98.72 36.52 -107.02
CA GLU A 183 99.36 36.16 -108.28
C GLU A 183 99.90 37.40 -109.04
N ARG A 184 99.27 38.57 -108.94
CA ARG A 184 99.84 39.84 -109.42
C ARG A 184 101.11 40.22 -108.65
N PHE A 185 101.09 40.10 -107.31
CA PHE A 185 102.25 40.39 -106.46
C PHE A 185 103.46 39.46 -106.76
N LYS A 186 103.20 38.18 -107.07
CA LYS A 186 104.22 37.26 -107.61
C LYS A 186 104.76 37.71 -108.98
N GLN A 187 103.89 38.16 -109.89
CA GLN A 187 104.30 38.64 -111.22
C GLN A 187 105.11 39.94 -111.17
N GLU A 188 104.92 40.78 -110.16
CA GLU A 188 105.75 41.97 -109.89
C GLU A 188 107.11 41.63 -109.24
N GLY A 189 107.39 40.34 -108.98
CA GLY A 189 108.71 39.83 -108.57
C GLY A 189 108.95 39.78 -107.05
N SER A 190 107.91 39.91 -106.23
CA SER A 190 108.00 39.80 -104.76
C SER A 190 107.80 38.37 -104.25
N SER A 191 108.28 38.09 -103.03
CA SER A 191 108.13 36.80 -102.37
C SER A 191 106.69 36.58 -101.88
N GLU A 192 106.19 35.34 -101.99
CA GLU A 192 104.86 34.97 -101.47
C GLU A 192 104.76 35.08 -99.94
N GLU A 193 105.89 34.98 -99.23
CA GLU A 193 105.96 35.10 -97.76
C GLU A 193 105.75 36.55 -97.26
N ASP A 194 105.97 37.56 -98.10
CA ASP A 194 105.82 38.99 -97.75
C ASP A 194 104.40 39.54 -98.07
N PHE A 195 103.49 38.72 -98.61
CA PHE A 195 102.19 39.17 -99.12
C PHE A 195 101.14 39.44 -98.02
N ALA A 196 100.99 40.71 -97.63
CA ALA A 196 99.91 41.19 -96.77
C ALA A 196 98.71 41.72 -97.58
N TYR A 197 97.69 40.88 -97.80
CA TYR A 197 96.44 41.35 -98.41
C TYR A 197 95.64 42.23 -97.44
N HIS A 198 95.69 43.54 -97.65
CA HIS A 198 94.91 44.52 -96.89
C HIS A 198 93.45 44.54 -97.36
N ALA A 199 92.62 43.70 -96.73
CA ALA A 199 91.17 43.67 -96.97
C ALA A 199 90.53 45.04 -96.73
N SER A 200 89.62 45.44 -97.63
CA SER A 200 88.92 46.72 -97.59
C SER A 200 88.16 46.94 -96.28
N ALA A 201 88.01 48.20 -95.86
CA ALA A 201 87.26 48.54 -94.65
C ALA A 201 85.82 47.97 -94.66
N GLU A 202 85.19 47.95 -95.83
CA GLU A 202 83.87 47.37 -96.05
C GLU A 202 83.83 45.85 -95.88
N HIS A 203 84.90 45.14 -96.25
CA HIS A 203 85.03 43.71 -95.97
C HIS A 203 85.15 43.49 -94.46
N GLN A 204 86.00 44.27 -93.77
CA GLN A 204 86.17 44.18 -92.31
C GLN A 204 84.87 44.49 -91.57
N ASP A 205 84.06 45.43 -92.06
CA ASP A 205 82.74 45.74 -91.48
C ASP A 205 81.68 44.67 -91.75
N LEU A 206 81.75 43.99 -92.91
CA LEU A 206 80.93 42.80 -93.16
C LEU A 206 81.37 41.61 -92.28
N GLU A 207 82.67 41.39 -92.09
CA GLU A 207 83.19 40.33 -91.21
C GLU A 207 82.69 40.52 -89.75
N LYS A 208 82.71 41.76 -89.23
CA LYS A 208 82.15 42.11 -87.91
C LYS A 208 80.65 41.81 -87.80
N LEU A 209 79.88 42.04 -88.86
CA LEU A 209 78.45 41.71 -88.88
C LEU A 209 78.22 40.19 -88.92
N LEU A 210 79.06 39.45 -89.65
CA LEU A 210 78.99 37.98 -89.74
C LEU A 210 79.44 37.28 -88.45
N THR A 211 80.43 37.82 -87.72
CA THR A 211 80.78 37.30 -86.38
C THR A 211 79.68 37.58 -85.37
N ALA A 212 79.18 38.83 -85.30
CA ALA A 212 78.05 39.19 -84.44
C ALA A 212 76.81 38.33 -84.71
N TYR A 213 76.54 37.98 -85.97
CA TYR A 213 75.46 37.07 -86.34
C TYR A 213 75.67 35.63 -85.85
N ARG A 214 76.87 35.07 -86.05
CA ARG A 214 77.23 33.73 -85.56
C ARG A 214 77.12 33.64 -84.04
N ASP A 215 77.60 34.67 -83.34
CA ASP A 215 77.52 34.76 -81.88
C ASP A 215 76.07 34.86 -81.41
N ALA A 216 75.24 35.70 -82.04
CA ALA A 216 73.81 35.79 -81.74
C ALA A 216 73.07 34.45 -81.97
N ARG A 217 73.30 33.76 -83.09
CA ARG A 217 72.69 32.45 -83.40
C ARG A 217 73.28 31.29 -82.57
N HIS A 218 74.45 31.47 -81.97
CA HIS A 218 74.98 30.57 -80.95
C HIS A 218 74.30 30.81 -79.60
N GLN A 219 74.22 32.07 -79.15
CA GLN A 219 73.51 32.47 -77.92
C GLN A 219 72.03 32.09 -77.96
N GLU A 220 71.35 32.24 -79.09
CA GLU A 220 69.96 31.83 -79.29
C GLU A 220 69.77 30.31 -79.18
N ARG A 221 70.69 29.51 -79.73
CA ARG A 221 70.66 28.04 -79.54
C ARG A 221 70.95 27.65 -78.10
N GLN A 222 71.87 28.33 -77.42
CA GLN A 222 72.16 28.10 -76.00
C GLN A 222 70.98 28.50 -75.10
N SER A 223 70.33 29.64 -75.35
CA SER A 223 69.18 30.09 -74.55
C SER A 223 67.95 29.22 -74.79
N ALA A 224 67.67 28.81 -76.03
CA ALA A 224 66.63 27.84 -76.34
C ALA A 224 66.89 26.48 -75.66
N GLU A 225 68.15 26.03 -75.60
CA GLU A 225 68.50 24.77 -74.94
C GLU A 225 68.39 24.86 -73.41
N VAL A 226 68.82 25.97 -72.80
CA VAL A 226 68.57 26.26 -71.38
C VAL A 226 67.07 26.35 -71.08
N GLN A 227 66.25 26.91 -71.98
CA GLN A 227 64.79 26.92 -71.86
C GLN A 227 64.17 25.52 -71.96
N ARG A 228 64.69 24.64 -72.83
CA ARG A 228 64.27 23.23 -72.87
C ARG A 228 64.63 22.50 -71.59
N GLN A 229 65.83 22.70 -71.06
CA GLN A 229 66.29 22.09 -69.80
C GLN A 229 65.53 22.63 -68.58
N HIS A 230 65.14 23.91 -68.57
CA HIS A 230 64.24 24.46 -67.55
C HIS A 230 62.80 23.94 -67.69
N SER A 231 62.32 23.71 -68.91
CA SER A 231 61.00 23.11 -69.17
C SER A 231 60.98 21.63 -68.77
N LEU A 232 62.10 20.93 -68.97
CA LEU A 232 62.35 19.55 -68.53
C LEU A 232 62.27 19.45 -67.00
N THR A 233 63.08 20.22 -66.26
CA THR A 233 63.09 20.17 -64.79
C THR A 233 61.74 20.58 -64.20
N ARG A 234 61.04 21.58 -64.77
CA ARG A 234 59.69 21.93 -64.32
C ARG A 234 58.68 20.82 -64.58
N LYS A 235 58.75 20.11 -65.71
CA LYS A 235 57.89 18.94 -65.98
C LYS A 235 58.20 17.78 -65.04
N GLN A 236 59.47 17.50 -64.74
CA GLN A 236 59.88 16.53 -63.72
C GLN A 236 59.35 16.91 -62.32
N GLU A 237 59.38 18.20 -61.94
CA GLU A 237 58.80 18.69 -60.69
C GLU A 237 57.27 18.50 -60.63
N ILE A 238 56.55 18.82 -61.72
CA ILE A 238 55.10 18.61 -61.83
C ILE A 238 54.74 17.12 -61.73
N LEU A 239 55.53 16.21 -62.32
CA LEU A 239 55.33 14.77 -62.15
C LEU A 239 55.54 14.33 -60.70
N ASN A 240 56.51 14.90 -59.97
CA ASN A 240 56.72 14.58 -58.56
C ASN A 240 55.58 15.11 -57.67
N GLN A 241 55.03 16.29 -57.97
CA GLN A 241 53.83 16.82 -57.32
C GLN A 241 52.60 15.96 -57.64
N LEU A 242 52.48 15.45 -58.87
CA LEU A 242 51.41 14.55 -59.29
C LEU A 242 51.53 13.16 -58.64
N ARG A 243 52.74 12.62 -58.44
CA ARG A 243 53.00 11.40 -57.64
C ARG A 243 52.55 11.59 -56.19
N GLN A 244 52.95 12.69 -55.55
CA GLN A 244 52.54 13.00 -54.18
C GLN A 244 51.01 13.16 -54.05
N LEU A 245 50.36 13.77 -55.04
CA LEU A 245 48.90 13.89 -55.10
C LEU A 245 48.21 12.53 -55.22
N VAL A 246 48.74 11.62 -56.04
CA VAL A 246 48.26 10.22 -56.22
C VAL A 246 48.49 9.35 -54.97
N GLU A 247 49.60 9.56 -54.25
CA GLU A 247 49.92 8.86 -52.99
C GLU A 247 49.13 9.44 -51.79
N SER A 248 48.59 10.65 -51.90
CA SER A 248 47.79 11.30 -50.86
C SER A 248 46.36 10.74 -50.74
N ALA A 249 45.77 10.81 -49.54
CA ALA A 249 44.37 10.48 -49.33
C ALA A 249 43.44 11.54 -49.95
N GLU A 250 42.46 11.12 -50.76
CA GLU A 250 41.63 12.04 -51.54
C GLU A 250 40.78 13.00 -50.70
N THR A 251 40.88 14.28 -51.05
CA THR A 251 40.12 15.40 -50.48
C THR A 251 39.20 16.02 -51.55
N LYS A 252 38.47 17.10 -51.22
CA LYS A 252 37.84 17.94 -52.26
C LYS A 252 38.84 18.82 -53.01
N SER A 253 39.99 19.16 -52.41
CA SER A 253 41.01 20.01 -53.04
C SER A 253 41.86 19.26 -54.07
N SER A 254 42.01 17.94 -53.96
CA SER A 254 42.87 17.15 -54.86
C SER A 254 42.49 17.29 -56.35
N ASN A 255 41.21 17.56 -56.66
CA ASN A 255 40.77 17.82 -58.03
C ASN A 255 41.13 19.23 -58.54
N GLU A 256 41.19 20.22 -57.65
CA GLU A 256 41.62 21.59 -57.97
C GLU A 256 43.14 21.63 -58.15
N GLU A 257 43.87 20.92 -57.27
CA GLU A 257 45.31 20.69 -57.36
C GLU A 257 45.68 19.94 -58.65
N LEU A 258 44.93 18.88 -59.02
CA LEU A 258 45.08 18.19 -60.29
C LEU A 258 44.90 19.14 -61.49
N LYS A 259 43.78 19.88 -61.54
CA LYS A 259 43.50 20.84 -62.62
C LYS A 259 44.59 21.90 -62.74
N ARG A 260 45.14 22.36 -61.61
CA ARG A 260 46.29 23.27 -61.58
C ARG A 260 47.55 22.63 -62.16
N LEU A 261 47.93 21.42 -61.74
CA LEU A 261 49.08 20.70 -62.28
C LEU A 261 48.91 20.41 -63.79
N GLN A 262 47.70 20.08 -64.24
CA GLN A 262 47.37 19.92 -65.66
C GLN A 262 47.53 21.22 -66.46
N ALA A 263 47.16 22.37 -65.89
CA ALA A 263 47.36 23.68 -66.51
C ALA A 263 48.85 24.07 -66.56
N GLU A 264 49.60 23.89 -65.46
CA GLU A 264 51.04 24.16 -65.40
C GLU A 264 51.85 23.24 -66.34
N TRP A 265 51.43 21.99 -66.51
CA TRP A 265 52.00 21.05 -67.50
C TRP A 265 51.84 21.56 -68.93
N LYS A 266 50.62 21.99 -69.30
CA LYS A 266 50.29 22.55 -70.62
C LYS A 266 50.94 23.91 -70.89
N ALA A 267 51.17 24.72 -69.84
CA ALA A 267 51.87 25.99 -69.95
C ALA A 267 53.41 25.85 -70.02
N THR A 268 53.97 24.70 -69.65
CA THR A 268 55.41 24.47 -69.67
C THR A 268 55.88 24.06 -71.07
N GLY A 269 56.93 24.74 -71.58
CA GLY A 269 57.37 24.71 -72.97
C GLY A 269 57.98 23.40 -73.50
N PRO A 270 58.60 23.43 -74.70
CA PRO A 270 59.21 22.27 -75.33
C PRO A 270 60.39 21.72 -74.52
N VAL A 271 60.67 20.44 -74.70
CA VAL A 271 61.58 19.61 -73.89
C VAL A 271 62.62 18.96 -74.83
N PRO A 272 63.82 18.54 -74.38
CA PRO A 272 64.72 17.78 -75.22
C PRO A 272 64.06 16.48 -75.72
N ALA A 273 64.17 16.20 -77.03
CA ALA A 273 63.38 15.16 -77.69
C ALA A 273 63.58 13.74 -77.13
N GLY A 274 64.73 13.46 -76.49
CA GLY A 274 65.01 12.16 -75.87
C GLY A 274 64.20 11.85 -74.62
N GLU A 275 63.72 12.85 -73.88
CA GLU A 275 62.97 12.67 -72.63
C GLU A 275 61.46 12.97 -72.77
N ALA A 276 61.03 13.55 -73.90
CA ALA A 276 59.66 14.00 -74.11
C ALA A 276 58.61 12.87 -74.01
N GLN A 277 58.93 11.68 -74.54
CA GLN A 277 58.03 10.52 -74.53
C GLN A 277 57.87 9.93 -73.12
N GLU A 278 58.98 9.67 -72.42
CA GLU A 278 58.96 9.08 -71.07
C GLU A 278 58.22 9.99 -70.06
N LEU A 279 58.35 11.31 -70.21
CA LEU A 279 57.60 12.29 -69.43
C LEU A 279 56.10 12.28 -69.77
N TRP A 280 55.72 12.10 -71.03
CA TRP A 280 54.32 12.01 -71.45
C TRP A 280 53.64 10.71 -70.98
N ASP A 281 54.34 9.57 -71.09
CA ASP A 281 53.88 8.27 -70.59
C ASP A 281 53.74 8.31 -69.05
N SER A 282 54.73 8.87 -68.36
CA SER A 282 54.70 9.08 -66.90
C SER A 282 53.53 9.97 -66.46
N TYR A 283 53.22 11.01 -67.23
CA TYR A 283 52.10 11.92 -66.95
C TYR A 283 50.75 11.20 -67.07
N HIS A 284 50.52 10.46 -68.16
CA HIS A 284 49.25 9.76 -68.36
C HIS A 284 49.06 8.62 -67.37
N ALA A 285 50.10 7.83 -67.08
CA ALA A 285 50.03 6.78 -66.07
C ALA A 285 49.61 7.33 -64.68
N LEU A 286 50.10 8.53 -64.30
CA LEU A 286 49.72 9.15 -63.03
C LEU A 286 48.31 9.76 -63.05
N LEU A 287 47.87 10.32 -64.18
CA LEU A 287 46.47 10.73 -64.35
C LEU A 287 45.52 9.53 -64.24
N ASP A 288 45.83 8.42 -64.91
CA ASP A 288 45.01 7.21 -64.87
C ASP A 288 44.93 6.64 -63.45
N ILE A 289 46.05 6.56 -62.71
CA ILE A 289 46.02 6.11 -61.31
C ILE A 289 45.16 7.06 -60.45
N PHE A 290 45.25 8.38 -60.64
CA PHE A 290 44.39 9.34 -59.93
C PHE A 290 42.90 9.09 -60.20
N TYR A 291 42.49 8.96 -61.46
CA TYR A 291 41.08 8.76 -61.79
C TYR A 291 40.55 7.38 -61.37
N ASN A 292 41.40 6.34 -61.38
CA ASN A 292 41.06 5.01 -60.87
C ASN A 292 40.90 5.02 -59.34
N ASN A 293 41.84 5.62 -58.58
CA ASN A 293 41.72 5.82 -57.14
C ASN A 293 40.41 6.55 -56.78
N ARG A 294 40.06 7.57 -57.57
CA ARG A 294 38.83 8.35 -57.40
C ARG A 294 37.59 7.49 -57.63
N SER A 295 37.54 6.67 -58.68
CA SER A 295 36.42 5.75 -58.92
C SER A 295 36.23 4.82 -57.72
N ILE A 296 37.31 4.17 -57.27
CA ILE A 296 37.33 3.28 -56.10
C ILE A 296 36.84 3.99 -54.83
N PHE A 297 37.22 5.25 -54.62
CA PHE A 297 36.79 6.05 -53.46
C PHE A 297 35.29 6.40 -53.49
N PHE A 298 34.73 6.72 -54.65
CA PHE A 298 33.29 6.96 -54.79
C PHE A 298 32.47 5.66 -54.74
N GLU A 299 32.97 4.58 -55.33
CA GLU A 299 32.39 3.23 -55.24
C GLU A 299 32.35 2.74 -53.79
N LEU A 300 33.45 2.91 -53.03
CA LEU A 300 33.51 2.56 -51.60
C LEU A 300 32.52 3.37 -50.78
N LYS A 301 32.43 4.69 -51.00
CA LYS A 301 31.41 5.54 -50.35
C LYS A 301 29.98 5.14 -50.67
N GLU A 302 29.72 4.70 -51.89
CA GLU A 302 28.39 4.25 -52.31
C GLU A 302 28.05 2.86 -51.77
N LEU A 303 29.04 1.99 -51.59
CA LEU A 303 28.90 0.75 -50.81
C LEU A 303 28.64 1.03 -49.33
N ASP A 304 29.34 1.99 -48.72
CA ASP A 304 29.10 2.37 -47.31
C ASP A 304 27.71 3.02 -47.12
N ARG A 305 27.25 3.86 -48.06
CA ARG A 305 25.85 4.36 -48.08
C ARG A 305 24.84 3.21 -48.13
N LYS A 306 25.07 2.18 -48.94
CA LYS A 306 24.19 0.99 -49.03
C LYS A 306 24.25 0.16 -47.74
N ARG A 307 25.42 0.00 -47.12
CA ARG A 307 25.53 -0.68 -45.82
C ARG A 307 24.87 0.11 -44.69
N ASN A 308 24.93 1.44 -44.72
CA ASN A 308 24.17 2.31 -43.81
C ASN A 308 22.66 2.20 -44.06
N LEU A 309 22.23 1.98 -45.31
CA LEU A 309 20.83 1.81 -45.70
C LEU A 309 20.28 0.50 -45.13
N ASP A 310 20.96 -0.62 -45.37
CA ASP A 310 20.61 -1.93 -44.83
C ASP A 310 20.56 -1.90 -43.28
N ALA A 311 21.54 -1.24 -42.65
CA ALA A 311 21.58 -1.07 -41.20
C ALA A 311 20.41 -0.21 -40.67
N LYS A 312 20.03 0.88 -41.35
CA LYS A 312 18.87 1.72 -40.97
C LYS A 312 17.53 1.05 -41.25
N LEU A 313 17.40 0.24 -42.29
CA LEU A 313 16.24 -0.63 -42.49
C LEU A 313 16.11 -1.64 -41.33
N ALA A 314 17.21 -2.27 -40.91
CA ALA A 314 17.25 -3.15 -39.74
C ALA A 314 17.04 -2.44 -38.39
N LEU A 315 17.04 -1.10 -38.34
CA LEU A 315 16.55 -0.33 -37.19
C LEU A 315 15.04 -0.09 -37.28
N VAL A 316 14.52 0.24 -38.46
CA VAL A 316 13.08 0.41 -38.68
C VAL A 316 12.32 -0.88 -38.40
N ASP A 317 12.77 -2.01 -38.95
CA ASP A 317 12.10 -3.29 -38.76
C ASP A 317 12.17 -3.75 -37.28
N ARG A 318 13.24 -3.41 -36.55
CA ARG A 318 13.32 -3.56 -35.09
C ARG A 318 12.35 -2.64 -34.35
N ALA A 319 12.22 -1.37 -34.76
CA ALA A 319 11.32 -0.40 -34.15
C ALA A 319 9.84 -0.77 -34.38
N GLU A 320 9.48 -1.23 -35.58
CA GLU A 320 8.14 -1.72 -35.90
C GLU A 320 7.78 -2.97 -35.07
N ALA A 321 8.75 -3.86 -34.79
CA ALA A 321 8.55 -5.01 -33.90
C ALA A 321 8.24 -4.62 -32.44
N LEU A 322 8.65 -3.44 -31.96
CA LEU A 322 8.35 -2.97 -30.59
C LEU A 322 6.85 -2.73 -30.35
N GLU A 323 6.03 -2.63 -31.40
CA GLU A 323 4.57 -2.60 -31.28
C GLU A 323 4.02 -3.87 -30.60
N GLN A 324 4.69 -5.02 -30.78
CA GLN A 324 4.28 -6.34 -30.26
C GLN A 324 4.93 -6.71 -28.92
N GLU A 325 5.99 -6.03 -28.47
CA GLU A 325 6.69 -6.35 -27.21
C GLU A 325 5.73 -6.19 -26.01
N GLU A 326 5.59 -7.21 -25.16
CA GLU A 326 4.60 -7.20 -24.07
C GLU A 326 4.84 -6.05 -23.08
N SER A 327 6.11 -5.78 -22.74
CA SER A 327 6.48 -4.75 -21.77
C SER A 327 6.71 -3.40 -22.43
N ILE A 328 5.79 -2.46 -22.20
CA ILE A 328 5.91 -1.05 -22.61
C ILE A 328 7.25 -0.44 -22.14
N ASN A 329 7.77 -0.84 -20.97
CA ASN A 329 9.04 -0.32 -20.44
C ASN A 329 10.25 -0.81 -21.24
N LYS A 330 10.26 -2.09 -21.64
CA LYS A 330 11.32 -2.63 -22.51
C LYS A 330 11.22 -1.99 -23.90
N ALA A 331 10.03 -1.89 -24.47
CA ALA A 331 9.80 -1.21 -25.74
C ALA A 331 10.36 0.23 -25.73
N LEU A 332 10.17 0.98 -24.64
CA LEU A 332 10.72 2.33 -24.49
C LEU A 332 12.25 2.36 -24.28
N GLN A 333 12.83 1.35 -23.62
CA GLN A 333 14.29 1.25 -23.44
C GLN A 333 14.98 0.88 -24.76
N GLU A 334 14.47 -0.13 -25.47
CA GLU A 334 14.95 -0.52 -26.80
C GLU A 334 14.76 0.61 -27.82
N LEU A 335 13.61 1.31 -27.81
CA LEU A 335 13.38 2.45 -28.71
C LEU A 335 14.46 3.53 -28.55
N ARG A 336 14.87 3.86 -27.33
CA ARG A 336 15.97 4.81 -27.09
C ARG A 336 17.30 4.28 -27.63
N HIS A 337 17.58 2.98 -27.45
CA HIS A 337 18.79 2.36 -28.00
C HIS A 337 18.79 2.40 -29.53
N LEU A 338 17.66 2.15 -30.18
CA LEU A 338 17.51 2.28 -31.64
C LEU A 338 17.71 3.73 -32.13
N HIS A 339 17.27 4.75 -31.37
CA HIS A 339 17.54 6.16 -31.68
C HIS A 339 19.04 6.50 -31.52
N GLU A 340 19.74 5.91 -30.56
CA GLU A 340 21.19 6.06 -30.40
C GLU A 340 21.98 5.30 -31.49
N GLU A 341 21.59 4.08 -31.86
CA GLU A 341 22.13 3.35 -33.03
C GLU A 341 21.89 4.14 -34.33
N TRP A 342 20.68 4.69 -34.55
CA TRP A 342 20.33 5.47 -35.74
C TRP A 342 21.25 6.69 -35.94
N LYS A 343 21.57 7.39 -34.85
CA LYS A 343 22.46 8.54 -34.83
C LYS A 343 23.92 8.16 -35.13
N ASN A 344 24.35 6.96 -34.76
CA ASN A 344 25.71 6.47 -34.98
C ASN A 344 25.93 5.91 -36.40
N ILE A 345 24.87 5.52 -37.11
CA ILE A 345 24.96 5.09 -38.51
C ILE A 345 25.05 6.30 -39.45
N GLY A 346 25.96 6.22 -40.43
CA GLY A 346 26.26 7.30 -41.39
C GLY A 346 25.13 7.63 -42.39
N PRO A 347 25.44 8.49 -43.39
CA PRO A 347 24.48 8.89 -44.41
C PRO A 347 24.09 7.72 -45.32
N VAL A 348 22.87 7.79 -45.83
CA VAL A 348 22.23 6.85 -46.76
C VAL A 348 22.01 7.53 -48.12
N PRO A 349 21.69 6.79 -49.20
CA PRO A 349 21.32 7.40 -50.49
C PRO A 349 20.14 8.38 -50.33
N ASN A 350 20.23 9.54 -50.98
CA ASN A 350 19.30 10.65 -50.81
C ASN A 350 17.83 10.23 -51.02
N ASP A 351 17.57 9.47 -52.08
CA ASP A 351 16.24 9.02 -52.53
C ASP A 351 15.45 8.22 -51.47
N GLN A 352 16.13 7.65 -50.48
CA GLN A 352 15.53 6.78 -49.46
C GLN A 352 15.67 7.34 -48.03
N ARG A 353 16.42 8.43 -47.84
CA ARG A 353 16.69 9.04 -46.53
C ARG A 353 15.40 9.34 -45.76
N ASP A 354 14.48 10.03 -46.43
CA ASP A 354 13.28 10.58 -45.80
C ASP A 354 12.22 9.48 -45.59
N ALA A 355 12.01 8.60 -46.57
CA ALA A 355 11.04 7.51 -46.48
C ALA A 355 11.34 6.49 -45.35
N ILE A 356 12.62 6.25 -45.03
CA ILE A 356 13.02 5.35 -43.93
C ILE A 356 12.97 6.08 -42.59
N TRP A 357 13.28 7.38 -42.57
CA TRP A 357 13.08 8.23 -41.39
C TRP A 357 11.61 8.32 -40.98
N ASP A 358 10.70 8.54 -41.93
CA ASP A 358 9.26 8.61 -41.69
C ASP A 358 8.71 7.29 -41.13
N ARG A 359 9.16 6.12 -41.64
CA ARG A 359 8.84 4.81 -41.04
C ARG A 359 9.35 4.70 -39.60
N PHE A 360 10.59 5.13 -39.33
CA PHE A 360 11.19 5.07 -37.99
C PHE A 360 10.42 5.91 -36.97
N ILE A 361 9.96 7.10 -37.37
CA ILE A 361 9.13 7.98 -36.53
C ILE A 361 7.71 7.43 -36.37
N ALA A 362 7.08 6.90 -37.42
CA ALA A 362 5.77 6.25 -37.30
C ALA A 362 5.80 5.01 -36.37
N ALA A 363 6.88 4.22 -36.41
CA ALA A 363 7.10 3.13 -35.47
C ALA A 363 7.31 3.64 -34.02
N SER A 364 8.06 4.74 -33.85
CA SER A 364 8.23 5.40 -32.55
C SER A 364 6.89 5.86 -31.98
N GLU A 365 6.08 6.58 -32.77
CA GLU A 365 4.79 7.15 -32.33
C GLU A 365 3.79 6.09 -31.86
N LYS A 366 3.78 4.89 -32.48
CA LYS A 366 2.98 3.75 -32.02
C LYS A 366 3.32 3.35 -30.58
N VAL A 367 4.61 3.20 -30.25
CA VAL A 367 5.08 2.83 -28.91
C VAL A 367 4.70 3.91 -27.89
N HIS A 368 4.87 5.19 -28.25
CA HIS A 368 4.46 6.32 -27.43
C HIS A 368 2.94 6.39 -27.22
N THR A 369 2.14 6.13 -28.25
CA THR A 369 0.67 6.12 -28.16
C THR A 369 0.17 4.96 -27.31
N ARG A 370 0.75 3.76 -27.45
CA ARG A 370 0.47 2.60 -26.57
C ARG A 370 0.82 2.88 -25.10
N ARG A 371 1.89 3.64 -24.84
CA ARG A 371 2.23 4.12 -23.49
C ARG A 371 1.16 5.08 -22.96
N ARG A 372 0.76 6.09 -23.74
CA ARG A 372 -0.22 7.11 -23.33
C ARG A 372 -1.58 6.46 -23.01
N SER A 373 -2.08 5.57 -23.86
CA SER A 373 -3.35 4.85 -23.62
C SER A 373 -3.31 3.91 -22.40
N TYR A 374 -2.16 3.28 -22.10
CA TYR A 374 -1.99 2.48 -20.88
C TYR A 374 -2.02 3.35 -19.62
N GLN A 375 -1.35 4.51 -19.64
CA GLN A 375 -1.35 5.47 -18.53
C GLN A 375 -2.76 6.05 -18.29
N GLU A 376 -3.46 6.44 -19.36
CA GLU A 376 -4.84 6.92 -19.30
C GLU A 376 -5.79 5.85 -18.75
N THR A 377 -5.71 4.60 -19.24
CA THR A 377 -6.52 3.48 -18.74
C THR A 377 -6.30 3.24 -17.24
N ARG A 378 -5.04 3.25 -16.78
CA ARG A 378 -4.73 3.10 -15.35
C ARG A 378 -5.24 4.28 -14.52
N HIS A 379 -5.03 5.51 -14.98
CA HIS A 379 -5.52 6.70 -14.30
C HIS A 379 -7.05 6.69 -14.18
N THR A 380 -7.78 6.27 -15.22
CA THR A 380 -9.24 6.09 -15.17
C THR A 380 -9.65 5.03 -14.13
N GLN A 381 -9.00 3.87 -14.11
CA GLN A 381 -9.27 2.83 -13.11
C GLN A 381 -8.99 3.32 -11.68
N GLU A 382 -7.89 4.04 -11.47
CA GLU A 382 -7.52 4.60 -10.17
C GLU A 382 -8.52 5.69 -9.73
N MET A 383 -9.05 6.50 -10.66
CA MET A 383 -10.13 7.46 -10.38
C MET A 383 -11.48 6.79 -10.08
N GLU A 384 -11.83 5.69 -10.75
CA GLU A 384 -12.99 4.88 -10.35
C GLU A 384 -12.82 4.31 -8.93
N ASN A 385 -11.61 3.85 -8.60
CA ASN A 385 -11.29 3.32 -7.28
C ASN A 385 -11.31 4.41 -6.21
N LEU A 386 -10.87 5.63 -6.53
CA LEU A 386 -11.04 6.81 -5.68
C LEU A 386 -12.52 7.07 -5.36
N VAL A 387 -13.41 6.97 -6.36
CA VAL A 387 -14.87 7.10 -6.15
C VAL A 387 -15.41 5.97 -5.27
N LYS A 388 -14.98 4.71 -5.50
CA LYS A 388 -15.34 3.56 -4.64
C LYS A 388 -14.89 3.80 -3.19
N LYS A 389 -13.61 4.12 -2.95
CA LYS A 389 -13.06 4.39 -1.60
C LYS A 389 -13.74 5.60 -0.93
N ARG A 390 -14.09 6.66 -1.67
CA ARG A 390 -14.87 7.80 -1.12
C ARG A 390 -16.30 7.42 -0.72
N ALA A 391 -16.99 6.59 -1.49
CA ALA A 391 -18.31 6.07 -1.10
C ALA A 391 -18.24 5.16 0.15
N LEU A 392 -17.15 4.39 0.30
CA LEU A 392 -16.88 3.61 1.52
C LEU A 392 -16.60 4.49 2.74
N LEU A 393 -15.89 5.62 2.58
CA LEU A 393 -15.71 6.63 3.63
C LEU A 393 -17.05 7.23 4.08
N GLU A 394 -17.90 7.66 3.14
CA GLU A 394 -19.22 8.21 3.46
C GLU A 394 -20.09 7.19 4.21
N ARG A 395 -20.08 5.92 3.76
CA ARG A 395 -20.74 4.82 4.45
C ARG A 395 -20.15 4.59 5.85
N LEU A 396 -18.83 4.65 6.03
CA LEU A 396 -18.14 4.53 7.33
C LEU A 396 -18.46 5.69 8.29
N HIS A 397 -18.57 6.93 7.79
CA HIS A 397 -18.94 8.10 8.61
C HIS A 397 -20.31 7.93 9.29
N SER A 398 -21.25 7.20 8.67
CA SER A 398 -22.54 6.90 9.30
C SER A 398 -22.43 6.11 10.62
N PHE A 399 -21.30 5.46 10.88
CA PHE A 399 -21.02 4.71 12.11
C PHE A 399 -20.29 5.51 13.19
N GLN A 400 -19.74 6.70 12.86
CA GLN A 400 -18.84 7.47 13.71
C GLN A 400 -19.46 7.88 15.05
N ASN A 401 -20.75 8.23 15.03
CA ASN A 401 -21.51 8.76 16.18
C ASN A 401 -22.50 7.75 16.79
N ILE A 402 -22.31 6.43 16.58
CA ILE A 402 -23.19 5.41 17.16
C ILE A 402 -23.05 5.39 18.69
N GLN A 403 -24.15 5.70 19.37
CA GLN A 403 -24.35 5.48 20.81
C GLN A 403 -25.50 4.48 20.98
N THR A 404 -25.21 3.31 21.55
CA THR A 404 -26.22 2.30 21.88
C THR A 404 -25.83 1.52 23.13
N ASP A 405 -26.81 1.27 24.00
CA ASP A 405 -26.67 0.46 25.22
C ASP A 405 -26.73 -1.05 24.94
N ARG A 406 -26.93 -1.45 23.67
CA ARG A 406 -27.21 -2.84 23.29
C ARG A 406 -25.99 -3.54 22.73
N ILE A 407 -25.53 -4.57 23.46
CA ILE A 407 -24.39 -5.44 23.08
C ILE A 407 -24.57 -6.04 21.68
N ASN A 408 -25.79 -6.46 21.31
CA ASN A 408 -26.06 -7.04 19.99
C ASN A 408 -25.84 -6.02 18.87
N GLU A 409 -26.30 -4.78 19.04
CA GLU A 409 -26.13 -3.72 18.04
C GLU A 409 -24.64 -3.38 17.85
N TRP A 410 -23.85 -3.33 18.93
CA TRP A 410 -22.38 -3.23 18.82
C TRP A 410 -21.76 -4.39 18.03
N ARG A 411 -22.25 -5.62 18.20
CA ARG A 411 -21.75 -6.79 17.45
C ARG A 411 -22.08 -6.68 15.97
N ASP A 412 -23.32 -6.34 15.64
CA ASP A 412 -23.79 -6.30 14.26
C ASP A 412 -23.17 -5.10 13.51
N ARG A 413 -22.98 -3.95 14.17
CA ARG A 413 -22.20 -2.81 13.64
C ARG A 413 -20.71 -3.10 13.47
N THR A 414 -20.13 -3.94 14.33
CA THR A 414 -18.75 -4.42 14.12
C THR A 414 -18.65 -5.29 12.86
N ALA A 415 -19.67 -6.10 12.57
CA ALA A 415 -19.72 -6.91 11.34
C ALA A 415 -19.96 -6.05 10.07
N ASP A 416 -20.74 -4.97 10.16
CA ASP A 416 -20.88 -3.99 9.07
C ASP A 416 -19.52 -3.33 8.74
N ILE A 417 -18.78 -2.87 9.75
CA ILE A 417 -17.47 -2.21 9.56
C ILE A 417 -16.38 -3.17 9.10
N GLN A 418 -16.42 -4.44 9.54
CA GLN A 418 -15.53 -5.47 9.02
C GLN A 418 -15.75 -5.71 7.51
N LYS A 419 -17.01 -5.70 7.04
CA LYS A 419 -17.32 -5.72 5.59
C LYS A 419 -16.84 -4.46 4.88
N LEU A 420 -16.97 -3.27 5.47
CA LEU A 420 -16.42 -2.04 4.88
C LEU A 420 -14.90 -2.10 4.72
N LYS A 421 -14.19 -2.80 5.62
CA LYS A 421 -12.76 -3.09 5.45
C LYS A 421 -12.49 -4.06 4.31
N GLU A 422 -13.27 -5.13 4.17
CA GLU A 422 -13.15 -6.09 3.06
C GLU A 422 -13.48 -5.43 1.71
N GLU A 423 -14.52 -4.59 1.65
CA GLU A 423 -14.86 -3.75 0.50
C GLU A 423 -13.75 -2.72 0.18
N TRP A 424 -13.06 -2.19 1.21
CA TRP A 424 -11.95 -1.22 1.08
C TRP A 424 -10.67 -1.85 0.54
N ASP A 425 -10.25 -2.98 1.11
CA ASP A 425 -9.06 -3.72 0.67
C ASP A 425 -9.25 -4.21 -0.79
N ALA A 426 -10.49 -4.57 -1.16
CA ALA A 426 -10.85 -4.98 -2.52
C ALA A 426 -11.03 -3.81 -3.52
N ALA A 427 -11.12 -2.55 -3.05
CA ALA A 427 -11.39 -1.40 -3.92
C ALA A 427 -10.19 -0.98 -4.80
N GLY A 428 -8.99 -1.53 -4.56
CA GLY A 428 -7.80 -1.33 -5.40
C GLY A 428 -7.07 0.01 -5.23
N LEU A 429 -6.08 0.25 -6.09
CA LEU A 429 -5.20 1.41 -6.01
C LEU A 429 -5.92 2.71 -6.39
N VAL A 430 -5.45 3.82 -5.82
CA VAL A 430 -6.00 5.17 -5.87
C VAL A 430 -4.87 6.16 -6.23
N PRO A 431 -5.12 7.28 -6.94
CA PRO A 431 -4.08 8.21 -7.36
C PRO A 431 -3.30 8.76 -6.18
N LYS A 432 -1.98 8.97 -6.37
CA LYS A 432 -1.04 9.29 -5.28
C LYS A 432 -1.36 10.61 -4.59
N GLU A 433 -2.00 11.52 -5.30
CA GLU A 433 -2.47 12.84 -4.87
C GLU A 433 -3.55 12.75 -3.78
N TYR A 434 -4.35 11.69 -3.78
CA TYR A 434 -5.48 11.48 -2.86
C TYR A 434 -5.29 10.30 -1.91
N ALA A 435 -4.41 9.35 -2.24
CA ALA A 435 -4.24 8.11 -1.49
C ALA A 435 -3.91 8.33 0.00
N GLU A 436 -3.07 9.31 0.34
CA GLU A 436 -2.67 9.55 1.74
C GLU A 436 -3.79 10.19 2.58
N GLU A 437 -4.57 11.12 2.00
CA GLU A 437 -5.77 11.70 2.60
C GLU A 437 -6.84 10.63 2.84
N VAL A 438 -7.22 9.92 1.78
CA VAL A 438 -8.31 8.93 1.76
C VAL A 438 -8.01 7.76 2.72
N ASN A 439 -6.77 7.26 2.73
CA ASN A 439 -6.35 6.18 3.65
C ASN A 439 -6.28 6.64 5.11
N LYS A 440 -5.76 7.85 5.39
CA LYS A 440 -5.73 8.43 6.74
C LYS A 440 -7.14 8.56 7.33
N ASP A 441 -8.10 9.05 6.56
CA ASP A 441 -9.47 9.24 7.04
C ASP A 441 -10.19 7.91 7.28
N PHE A 442 -9.93 6.88 6.45
CA PHE A 442 -10.50 5.55 6.69
C PHE A 442 -10.02 4.96 8.02
N TRP A 443 -8.70 4.90 8.24
CA TRP A 443 -8.15 4.34 9.47
C TRP A 443 -8.44 5.19 10.71
N SER A 444 -8.56 6.51 10.56
CA SER A 444 -9.00 7.41 11.63
C SER A 444 -10.42 7.08 12.11
N ASN A 445 -11.40 7.05 11.18
CA ASN A 445 -12.79 6.73 11.48
C ASN A 445 -12.96 5.28 11.98
N TYR A 446 -12.27 4.33 11.37
CA TYR A 446 -12.25 2.93 11.80
C TYR A 446 -11.74 2.81 13.25
N LYS A 447 -10.59 3.43 13.57
CA LYS A 447 -10.02 3.42 14.93
C LYS A 447 -10.96 4.09 15.95
N ALA A 448 -11.61 5.19 15.59
CA ALA A 448 -12.56 5.89 16.46
C ALA A 448 -13.74 4.99 16.86
N PHE A 449 -14.33 4.23 15.91
CA PHE A 449 -15.39 3.27 16.23
C PHE A 449 -14.94 2.21 17.24
N PHE A 450 -13.77 1.60 17.04
CA PHE A 450 -13.25 0.58 17.97
C PHE A 450 -12.88 1.17 19.35
N GLN A 451 -12.45 2.44 19.42
CA GLN A 451 -12.26 3.16 20.68
C GLN A 451 -13.60 3.39 21.41
N HIS A 452 -14.63 3.90 20.72
CA HIS A 452 -15.98 4.07 21.29
C HIS A 452 -16.55 2.73 21.80
N LYS A 453 -16.45 1.66 20.99
CA LYS A 453 -16.85 0.30 21.40
C LYS A 453 -16.13 -0.15 22.67
N ASN A 454 -14.82 0.02 22.75
CA ASN A 454 -14.04 -0.41 23.90
C ASN A 454 -14.34 0.44 25.16
N GLN A 455 -14.64 1.73 25.01
CA GLN A 455 -15.10 2.60 26.10
C GLN A 455 -16.49 2.18 26.62
N PHE A 456 -17.41 1.81 25.72
CA PHE A 456 -18.71 1.25 26.11
C PHE A 456 -18.55 -0.03 26.94
N PHE A 457 -17.75 -1.02 26.48
CA PHE A 457 -17.56 -2.26 27.24
C PHE A 457 -16.84 -2.03 28.58
N LYS A 458 -15.84 -1.13 28.66
CA LYS A 458 -15.21 -0.74 29.93
C LYS A 458 -16.23 -0.16 30.92
N SER A 459 -17.01 0.84 30.52
CA SER A 459 -18.02 1.45 31.40
C SER A 459 -19.13 0.47 31.81
N LEU A 460 -19.52 -0.46 30.93
CA LEU A 460 -20.47 -1.53 31.25
C LEU A 460 -19.91 -2.52 32.29
N ASP A 461 -18.61 -2.84 32.25
CA ASP A 461 -17.97 -3.70 33.24
C ASP A 461 -17.70 -2.97 34.56
N GLU A 462 -17.35 -1.67 34.53
CA GLU A 462 -17.30 -0.79 35.71
C GLU A 462 -18.66 -0.73 36.41
N GLN A 463 -19.76 -0.59 35.67
CA GLN A 463 -21.13 -0.65 36.21
C GLN A 463 -21.41 -2.00 36.89
N LYS A 464 -21.02 -3.13 36.28
CA LYS A 464 -21.16 -4.47 36.90
C LYS A 464 -20.36 -4.58 38.20
N MET A 465 -19.13 -4.06 38.22
CA MET A 465 -18.29 -4.08 39.42
C MET A 465 -18.84 -3.19 40.54
N ASN A 466 -19.40 -2.01 40.21
CA ASN A 466 -20.10 -1.17 41.17
C ASN A 466 -21.37 -1.85 41.71
N ASN A 467 -22.17 -2.48 40.84
CA ASN A 467 -23.32 -3.30 41.26
C ASN A 467 -22.90 -4.46 42.18
N LEU A 468 -21.73 -5.06 41.96
CA LEU A 468 -21.18 -6.11 42.81
C LEU A 468 -20.78 -5.56 44.18
N ARG A 469 -20.16 -4.37 44.24
CA ARG A 469 -19.83 -3.69 45.51
C ARG A 469 -21.10 -3.39 46.31
N LEU A 470 -22.10 -2.76 45.68
CA LEU A 470 -23.39 -2.45 46.31
C LEU A 470 -24.13 -3.71 46.79
N LYS A 471 -24.09 -4.83 46.04
CA LYS A 471 -24.65 -6.11 46.49
C LYS A 471 -23.83 -6.78 47.60
N THR A 472 -22.55 -6.48 47.71
CA THR A 472 -21.69 -6.94 48.82
C THR A 472 -22.01 -6.16 50.10
N GLU A 473 -22.16 -4.85 50.01
CA GLU A 473 -22.66 -3.98 51.10
C GLU A 473 -24.03 -4.47 51.62
N LEU A 474 -24.96 -4.85 50.73
CA LEU A 474 -26.24 -5.45 51.13
C LEU A 474 -26.14 -6.83 51.80
N CYS A 475 -25.14 -7.66 51.43
CA CYS A 475 -24.87 -8.90 52.14
C CYS A 475 -24.44 -8.62 53.57
N GLU A 476 -23.59 -7.62 53.78
CA GLU A 476 -23.05 -7.26 55.10
C GLU A 476 -24.11 -6.56 55.99
N GLU A 477 -24.94 -5.70 55.41
CA GLU A 477 -26.15 -5.19 56.09
C GLU A 477 -27.05 -6.37 56.52
N ALA A 478 -27.33 -7.35 55.64
CA ALA A 478 -28.19 -8.50 55.96
C ALA A 478 -27.57 -9.46 56.99
N GLU A 479 -26.27 -9.73 56.89
CA GLU A 479 -25.53 -10.60 57.82
C GLU A 479 -25.47 -10.00 59.24
N SER A 480 -25.31 -8.67 59.36
CA SER A 480 -25.36 -7.99 60.67
C SER A 480 -26.74 -8.08 61.35
N LEU A 481 -27.81 -8.18 60.54
CA LEU A 481 -29.19 -8.27 61.00
C LEU A 481 -29.65 -9.71 61.29
N LYS A 482 -28.96 -10.73 60.77
CA LYS A 482 -29.44 -12.13 60.76
C LYS A 482 -29.78 -12.66 62.16
N ASP A 483 -29.01 -12.27 63.19
CA ASP A 483 -29.08 -12.77 64.56
C ASP A 483 -29.95 -11.92 65.50
N SER A 484 -30.35 -10.72 65.05
CA SER A 484 -31.16 -9.75 65.81
C SER A 484 -32.43 -10.37 66.41
N THR A 485 -32.82 -9.88 67.59
CA THR A 485 -34.02 -10.27 68.34
C THR A 485 -35.17 -9.26 68.23
N ASP A 486 -34.97 -8.10 67.60
CA ASP A 486 -36.08 -7.20 67.22
C ASP A 486 -36.77 -7.76 65.98
N TRP A 487 -37.74 -8.65 66.21
CA TRP A 487 -38.43 -9.39 65.17
C TRP A 487 -39.24 -8.52 64.18
N ASN A 488 -39.49 -7.25 64.48
CA ASN A 488 -40.36 -6.39 63.68
C ASN A 488 -39.59 -5.30 62.94
N ALA A 489 -38.71 -4.55 63.61
CA ALA A 489 -37.85 -3.59 62.90
C ALA A 489 -36.84 -4.30 61.98
N THR A 490 -36.33 -5.46 62.39
CA THR A 490 -35.40 -6.27 61.56
C THR A 490 -36.11 -6.86 60.34
N LYS A 491 -37.38 -7.29 60.49
CA LYS A 491 -38.20 -7.75 59.35
C LYS A 491 -38.35 -6.64 58.30
N GLU A 492 -38.72 -5.43 58.72
CA GLU A 492 -38.91 -4.32 57.78
C GLU A 492 -37.58 -3.91 57.13
N LYS A 493 -36.48 -3.84 57.89
CA LYS A 493 -35.13 -3.61 57.33
C LYS A 493 -34.77 -4.64 56.27
N LEU A 494 -34.90 -5.94 56.55
CA LEU A 494 -34.59 -7.01 55.59
C LEU A 494 -35.48 -6.94 54.34
N ILE A 495 -36.77 -6.59 54.47
CA ILE A 495 -37.67 -6.34 53.33
C ILE A 495 -37.16 -5.15 52.50
N GLN A 496 -36.65 -4.09 53.12
CA GLN A 496 -36.03 -2.97 52.41
C GLN A 496 -34.72 -3.37 51.72
N LEU A 497 -33.89 -4.22 52.31
CA LEU A 497 -32.69 -4.76 51.64
C LEU A 497 -33.07 -5.61 50.43
N GLN A 498 -34.12 -6.42 50.53
CA GLN A 498 -34.64 -7.21 49.40
C GLN A 498 -35.23 -6.34 48.29
N LYS A 499 -35.75 -5.15 48.61
CA LYS A 499 -36.14 -4.12 47.61
C LYS A 499 -34.88 -3.52 46.95
N LYS A 500 -33.90 -3.02 47.75
CA LYS A 500 -32.61 -2.49 47.25
C LYS A 500 -31.90 -3.50 46.32
N TRP A 501 -31.89 -4.79 46.69
CA TRP A 501 -31.26 -5.86 45.91
C TRP A 501 -31.83 -5.99 44.50
N LYS A 502 -33.16 -5.87 44.36
CA LYS A 502 -33.87 -5.97 43.08
C LYS A 502 -33.67 -4.74 42.19
N THR A 503 -33.39 -3.57 42.77
CA THR A 503 -33.11 -2.34 42.02
C THR A 503 -31.65 -2.21 41.57
N ILE A 504 -30.69 -2.84 42.26
CA ILE A 504 -29.29 -2.87 41.81
C ILE A 504 -29.16 -3.82 40.61
N GLY A 505 -28.45 -3.38 39.57
CA GLY A 505 -28.34 -4.06 38.28
C GLY A 505 -27.55 -5.38 38.28
N ARG A 506 -27.22 -5.86 37.08
CA ARG A 506 -26.41 -7.07 36.89
C ARG A 506 -24.99 -6.87 37.43
N VAL A 507 -24.44 -7.95 37.99
CA VAL A 507 -23.04 -8.08 38.45
C VAL A 507 -22.28 -8.95 37.42
N PRO A 508 -20.95 -9.09 37.49
CA PRO A 508 -20.24 -10.02 36.61
C PRO A 508 -20.65 -11.45 36.93
N ASP A 509 -20.90 -12.28 35.91
CA ASP A 509 -21.56 -13.58 36.07
C ASP A 509 -20.76 -14.54 36.99
N LYS A 510 -19.41 -14.43 36.98
CA LYS A 510 -18.47 -15.10 37.91
C LYS A 510 -18.82 -14.94 39.39
N TYR A 511 -19.54 -13.88 39.76
CA TYR A 511 -19.92 -13.56 41.15
C TYR A 511 -21.43 -13.58 41.41
N SER A 512 -22.27 -13.63 40.36
CA SER A 512 -23.75 -13.63 40.41
C SER A 512 -24.31 -14.51 41.52
N ASP A 513 -24.00 -15.81 41.42
CA ASP A 513 -24.71 -16.81 42.21
C ASP A 513 -24.14 -16.87 43.63
N LYS A 514 -22.82 -16.67 43.77
CA LYS A 514 -22.15 -16.59 45.07
C LYS A 514 -22.69 -15.41 45.90
N ILE A 515 -22.86 -14.23 45.31
CA ILE A 515 -23.36 -13.06 46.04
C ILE A 515 -24.86 -13.19 46.36
N TRP A 516 -25.66 -13.75 45.44
CA TRP A 516 -27.07 -14.04 45.69
C TRP A 516 -27.28 -15.07 46.81
N GLN A 517 -26.51 -16.16 46.82
CA GLN A 517 -26.62 -17.17 47.88
C GLN A 517 -26.16 -16.62 49.24
N ARG A 518 -25.14 -15.75 49.30
CA ARG A 518 -24.73 -15.05 50.54
C ARG A 518 -25.90 -14.23 51.10
N PHE A 519 -26.49 -13.35 50.30
CA PHE A 519 -27.62 -12.51 50.69
C PHE A 519 -28.88 -13.32 51.08
N ARG A 520 -29.21 -14.35 50.28
CA ARG A 520 -30.36 -15.23 50.54
C ARG A 520 -30.19 -16.01 51.85
N THR A 521 -29.01 -16.55 52.12
CA THR A 521 -28.73 -17.30 53.35
C THR A 521 -28.88 -16.42 54.59
N ALA A 522 -28.37 -15.19 54.56
CA ALA A 522 -28.51 -14.22 55.65
C ALA A 522 -29.99 -13.83 55.89
N CYS A 523 -30.76 -13.61 54.82
CA CYS A 523 -32.20 -13.35 54.92
C CYS A 523 -32.95 -14.54 55.54
N ASN A 524 -32.72 -15.74 55.00
CA ASN A 524 -33.38 -16.98 55.45
C ASN A 524 -33.09 -17.23 56.94
N ALA A 525 -31.84 -17.13 57.39
CA ALA A 525 -31.48 -17.36 58.80
C ALA A 525 -32.24 -16.48 59.80
N PHE A 526 -32.68 -15.28 59.42
CA PHE A 526 -33.60 -14.49 60.25
C PHE A 526 -35.04 -15.00 60.20
N PHE A 527 -35.58 -15.24 59.00
CA PHE A 527 -36.98 -15.66 58.83
C PHE A 527 -37.24 -17.08 59.35
N ASP A 528 -36.30 -18.02 59.17
CA ASP A 528 -36.38 -19.39 59.65
C ASP A 528 -36.36 -19.43 61.19
N ARG A 529 -35.53 -18.61 61.85
CA ARG A 529 -35.56 -18.43 63.32
C ARG A 529 -36.87 -17.81 63.78
N LYS A 530 -37.40 -16.79 63.09
CA LYS A 530 -38.69 -16.17 63.45
C LYS A 530 -39.85 -17.15 63.32
N GLN A 531 -39.91 -17.90 62.21
CA GLN A 531 -40.91 -18.93 61.99
C GLN A 531 -40.81 -20.05 63.03
N SER A 532 -39.60 -20.46 63.40
CA SER A 532 -39.39 -21.43 64.48
C SER A 532 -39.91 -20.92 65.83
N GLN A 533 -39.70 -19.63 66.15
CA GLN A 533 -40.22 -19.01 67.37
C GLN A 533 -41.76 -18.89 67.36
N GLU A 534 -42.35 -18.60 66.20
CA GLU A 534 -43.80 -18.50 66.00
C GLU A 534 -44.48 -19.88 66.07
N GLN A 535 -43.86 -20.91 65.49
CA GLN A 535 -44.26 -22.31 65.63
C GLN A 535 -44.13 -22.82 67.07
N GLN A 536 -43.05 -22.46 67.79
CA GLN A 536 -42.90 -22.82 69.21
C GLN A 536 -43.97 -22.19 70.09
N GLN A 537 -44.32 -20.91 69.87
CA GLN A 537 -45.41 -20.25 70.58
C GLN A 537 -46.77 -20.89 70.25
N THR A 538 -47.03 -21.19 68.98
CA THR A 538 -48.28 -21.82 68.53
C THR A 538 -48.42 -23.23 69.12
N ALA A 539 -47.38 -24.07 69.01
CA ALA A 539 -47.40 -25.44 69.55
C ALA A 539 -47.48 -25.47 71.09
N ALA A 540 -46.91 -24.49 71.80
CA ALA A 540 -47.10 -24.35 73.24
C ALA A 540 -48.56 -23.98 73.59
N GLN A 541 -49.17 -23.06 72.82
CA GLN A 541 -50.57 -22.68 72.99
C GLN A 541 -51.54 -23.82 72.65
N GLU A 542 -51.24 -24.63 71.63
CA GLU A 542 -52.01 -25.81 71.23
C GLU A 542 -51.94 -26.91 72.32
N ARG A 543 -50.76 -27.22 72.86
CA ARG A 543 -50.60 -28.17 73.97
C ARG A 543 -51.41 -27.75 75.21
N LEU A 544 -51.28 -26.49 75.63
CA LEU A 544 -52.06 -25.90 76.72
C LEU A 544 -53.58 -25.91 76.44
N SER A 545 -53.99 -25.92 75.17
CA SER A 545 -55.40 -26.09 74.80
C SER A 545 -55.85 -27.54 74.82
N SER A 546 -54.98 -28.51 74.51
CA SER A 546 -55.27 -29.95 74.61
C SER A 546 -55.43 -30.37 76.07
N GLU A 547 -54.46 -30.02 76.93
CA GLU A 547 -54.47 -30.33 78.37
C GLU A 547 -55.75 -29.84 79.07
N LYS A 548 -56.29 -28.68 78.66
CA LYS A 548 -57.56 -28.13 79.15
C LYS A 548 -58.79 -28.88 78.63
N LEU A 549 -58.78 -29.33 77.39
CA LEU A 549 -59.85 -30.17 76.83
C LEU A 549 -59.85 -31.56 77.46
N GLU A 550 -58.68 -32.18 77.64
CA GLU A 550 -58.50 -33.46 78.34
C GLU A 550 -58.94 -33.39 79.81
N LEU A 551 -58.72 -32.28 80.50
CA LEU A 551 -59.28 -32.04 81.83
C LEU A 551 -60.82 -31.94 81.79
N CYS A 552 -61.40 -31.23 80.81
CA CYS A 552 -62.86 -31.22 80.63
C CYS A 552 -63.42 -32.62 80.33
N ASP A 553 -62.77 -33.39 79.46
CA ASP A 553 -63.27 -34.68 79.01
C ASP A 553 -63.14 -35.77 80.08
N ARG A 554 -62.11 -35.70 80.96
CA ARG A 554 -62.08 -36.51 82.20
C ARG A 554 -63.25 -36.23 83.14
N ILE A 555 -63.68 -34.97 83.28
CA ILE A 555 -64.85 -34.60 84.10
C ILE A 555 -66.14 -35.08 83.41
N ALA A 556 -66.23 -34.97 82.08
CA ALA A 556 -67.37 -35.48 81.31
C ALA A 556 -67.51 -37.02 81.37
N GLU A 557 -66.39 -37.75 81.33
CA GLU A 557 -66.37 -39.21 81.51
C GLU A 557 -66.85 -39.60 82.91
N LYS A 558 -66.32 -38.95 83.96
CA LYS A 558 -66.78 -39.13 85.35
C LYS A 558 -68.28 -38.88 85.51
N LEU A 559 -68.83 -37.86 84.84
CA LEU A 559 -70.26 -37.57 84.82
C LEU A 559 -71.09 -38.60 84.05
N SER A 560 -70.52 -39.28 83.05
CA SER A 560 -71.21 -40.32 82.28
C SER A 560 -71.42 -41.63 83.06
N GLN A 561 -70.68 -41.83 84.16
CA GLN A 561 -70.75 -43.04 84.98
C GLN A 561 -71.84 -42.91 86.07
N PRO A 562 -73.02 -43.56 85.92
CA PRO A 562 -74.19 -43.25 86.74
C PRO A 562 -74.05 -43.60 88.22
N ASN A 563 -73.08 -44.45 88.59
CA ASN A 563 -72.77 -44.85 89.97
C ASN A 563 -71.40 -44.36 90.49
N ALA A 564 -70.67 -43.51 89.76
CA ALA A 564 -69.40 -42.97 90.26
C ALA A 564 -69.65 -42.04 91.47
N PRO A 565 -68.96 -42.22 92.62
CA PRO A 565 -69.06 -41.30 93.73
C PRO A 565 -68.42 -39.95 93.34
N ALA A 566 -69.11 -38.86 93.67
CA ALA A 566 -68.58 -37.50 93.52
C ALA A 566 -68.20 -36.96 94.91
N SER A 567 -66.99 -36.42 95.06
CA SER A 567 -66.46 -35.92 96.34
C SER A 567 -65.98 -34.47 96.24
N LEU A 568 -65.92 -33.78 97.38
CA LEU A 568 -65.37 -32.43 97.46
C LEU A 568 -63.89 -32.40 97.09
N GLU A 569 -63.13 -33.42 97.50
CA GLU A 569 -61.70 -33.56 97.22
C GLU A 569 -61.42 -33.72 95.71
N GLU A 570 -62.22 -34.50 94.98
CA GLU A 570 -62.09 -34.61 93.52
C GLU A 570 -62.43 -33.28 92.84
N PHE A 571 -63.49 -32.58 93.27
CA PHE A 571 -63.84 -31.24 92.80
C PHE A 571 -62.68 -30.25 92.99
N ASP A 572 -62.11 -30.16 94.20
CA ASP A 572 -60.99 -29.27 94.48
C ASP A 572 -59.73 -29.66 93.70
N SER A 573 -59.53 -30.96 93.42
CA SER A 573 -58.47 -31.44 92.54
C SER A 573 -58.64 -30.98 91.08
N PHE A 574 -59.86 -31.00 90.54
CA PHE A 574 -60.15 -30.55 89.18
C PHE A 574 -60.02 -29.03 89.05
N VAL A 575 -60.53 -28.29 90.04
CA VAL A 575 -60.37 -26.83 90.15
C VAL A 575 -58.89 -26.46 90.23
N THR A 576 -58.09 -27.17 91.05
CA THR A 576 -56.66 -26.91 91.20
C THR A 576 -55.86 -27.24 89.93
N GLN A 577 -56.19 -28.34 89.25
CA GLN A 577 -55.63 -28.66 87.92
C GLN A 577 -55.95 -27.56 86.90
N TRP A 578 -57.20 -27.07 86.87
CA TRP A 578 -57.59 -25.98 85.96
C TRP A 578 -56.84 -24.67 86.27
N ARG A 579 -56.77 -24.27 87.55
CA ARG A 579 -56.00 -23.09 88.01
C ARG A 579 -54.53 -23.18 87.62
N ALA A 580 -53.91 -24.36 87.64
CA ALA A 580 -52.52 -24.55 87.20
C ALA A 580 -52.34 -24.31 85.69
N LEU A 581 -53.27 -24.80 84.87
CA LEU A 581 -53.27 -24.61 83.42
C LEU A 581 -53.64 -23.16 83.00
N ASP A 582 -54.36 -22.42 83.86
CA ASP A 582 -54.65 -20.99 83.67
C ASP A 582 -53.48 -20.08 84.13
N ASN A 583 -52.82 -20.37 85.26
CA ASN A 583 -51.67 -19.57 85.73
C ASN A 583 -50.52 -19.50 84.72
N ASN A 584 -50.35 -20.55 83.91
CA ASN A 584 -49.35 -20.59 82.84
C ASN A 584 -49.75 -19.77 81.58
N ASN A 585 -50.96 -19.19 81.51
CA ASN A 585 -51.45 -18.53 80.30
C ASN A 585 -52.45 -17.38 80.57
N ARG A 586 -52.05 -16.14 80.23
CA ARG A 586 -52.88 -14.92 80.35
C ARG A 586 -54.07 -14.82 79.38
N ARG A 587 -54.29 -15.81 78.51
CA ARG A 587 -55.45 -15.94 77.60
C ARG A 587 -55.90 -17.39 77.52
N SER A 588 -56.75 -17.80 78.46
CA SER A 588 -57.51 -19.05 78.34
C SER A 588 -58.57 -18.94 77.22
N SER A 589 -59.15 -20.09 76.85
CA SER A 589 -60.12 -20.16 75.75
C SER A 589 -61.54 -20.07 76.34
N PRO A 590 -62.36 -19.06 76.00
CA PRO A 590 -63.65 -18.85 76.66
C PRO A 590 -64.60 -20.05 76.46
N LYS A 591 -64.52 -20.74 75.31
CA LYS A 591 -65.30 -21.97 75.07
C LYS A 591 -64.85 -23.15 75.94
N ALA A 592 -63.57 -23.23 76.29
CA ALA A 592 -63.05 -24.25 77.19
C ALA A 592 -63.39 -23.91 78.66
N GLU A 593 -63.32 -22.63 79.04
CA GLU A 593 -63.79 -22.14 80.34
C GLU A 593 -65.29 -22.39 80.55
N GLU A 594 -66.13 -22.09 79.55
CA GLU A 594 -67.58 -22.37 79.55
C GLU A 594 -67.86 -23.87 79.66
N LYS A 595 -67.15 -24.71 78.89
CA LYS A 595 -67.25 -26.18 78.99
C LYS A 595 -66.85 -26.67 80.38
N PHE A 596 -65.74 -26.19 80.93
CA PHE A 596 -65.26 -26.57 82.27
C PHE A 596 -66.28 -26.19 83.35
N LEU A 597 -66.76 -24.95 83.39
CA LEU A 597 -67.73 -24.49 84.39
C LEU A 597 -69.04 -25.28 84.32
N ALA A 598 -69.58 -25.53 83.13
CA ALA A 598 -70.82 -26.30 82.95
C ALA A 598 -70.68 -27.80 83.28
N LEU A 599 -69.46 -28.34 83.29
CA LEU A 599 -69.17 -29.71 83.74
C LEU A 599 -68.95 -29.76 85.26
N ILE A 600 -68.25 -28.78 85.83
CA ILE A 600 -68.06 -28.65 87.28
C ILE A 600 -69.39 -28.40 88.01
N GLU A 601 -70.30 -27.61 87.44
CA GLU A 601 -71.68 -27.43 87.93
C GLU A 601 -72.42 -28.76 88.05
N LYS A 602 -72.42 -29.57 86.98
CA LYS A 602 -73.01 -30.92 86.99
C LYS A 602 -72.31 -31.90 87.92
N TYR A 603 -71.01 -31.72 88.17
CA TYR A 603 -70.26 -32.54 89.13
C TYR A 603 -70.70 -32.22 90.57
N LEU A 604 -70.89 -30.95 90.91
CA LEU A 604 -71.42 -30.52 92.21
C LEU A 604 -72.87 -30.96 92.45
N GLU A 605 -73.72 -31.01 91.41
CA GLU A 605 -75.08 -31.57 91.51
C GLU A 605 -75.09 -33.03 91.98
N ARG A 606 -74.02 -33.78 91.68
CA ARG A 606 -73.86 -35.21 91.95
C ARG A 606 -73.27 -35.51 93.34
N VAL A 607 -72.74 -34.52 94.06
CA VAL A 607 -72.19 -34.69 95.43
C VAL A 607 -73.34 -34.87 96.44
N PRO A 608 -73.48 -36.02 97.13
CA PRO A 608 -74.68 -36.32 97.93
C PRO A 608 -74.87 -35.46 99.18
N GLU A 609 -73.77 -35.02 99.80
CA GLU A 609 -73.78 -34.34 101.11
C GLU A 609 -73.98 -32.82 101.02
N LEU A 610 -74.03 -32.27 99.80
CA LEU A 610 -73.93 -30.84 99.55
C LEU A 610 -75.31 -30.23 99.24
N THR A 611 -75.73 -29.20 99.98
CA THR A 611 -77.06 -28.59 99.75
C THR A 611 -77.09 -27.77 98.46
N TYR A 612 -78.29 -27.41 98.01
CA TYR A 612 -78.46 -26.48 96.88
C TYR A 612 -77.72 -25.16 97.12
N GLU A 613 -77.70 -24.66 98.36
CA GLU A 613 -77.15 -23.35 98.69
C GLU A 613 -75.61 -23.41 98.66
N ASP A 614 -75.00 -24.41 99.29
CA ASP A 614 -73.55 -24.66 99.25
C ASP A 614 -73.03 -24.80 97.80
N ARG A 615 -73.73 -25.60 96.97
CA ARG A 615 -73.43 -25.76 95.54
C ARG A 615 -73.38 -24.42 94.82
N THR A 616 -74.37 -23.56 95.04
CA THR A 616 -74.40 -22.22 94.43
C THR A 616 -73.30 -21.30 94.96
N GLU A 617 -72.95 -21.39 96.25
CA GLU A 617 -71.86 -20.59 96.81
C GLU A 617 -70.50 -20.99 96.24
N MET A 618 -70.22 -22.30 96.11
CA MET A 618 -68.98 -22.80 95.48
C MET A 618 -68.86 -22.38 94.01
N LEU A 619 -69.95 -22.48 93.24
CA LEU A 619 -69.96 -22.03 91.83
C LEU A 619 -69.76 -20.51 91.70
N VAL A 620 -70.34 -19.71 92.60
CA VAL A 620 -70.11 -18.26 92.59
C VAL A 620 -68.68 -17.92 93.01
N LYS A 621 -68.09 -18.60 94.01
CA LYS A 621 -66.67 -18.43 94.37
C LYS A 621 -65.75 -18.69 93.16
N LEU A 622 -65.95 -19.78 92.40
CA LEU A 622 -65.21 -20.04 91.16
C LEU A 622 -65.41 -18.93 90.11
N GLN A 623 -66.66 -18.46 89.92
CA GLN A 623 -66.93 -17.38 88.97
C GLN A 623 -66.29 -16.03 89.38
N VAL A 624 -66.22 -15.75 90.69
CA VAL A 624 -65.58 -14.57 91.29
C VAL A 624 -64.06 -14.64 91.14
N GLU A 625 -63.45 -15.77 91.51
CA GLU A 625 -62.00 -16.00 91.34
C GLU A 625 -61.57 -15.84 89.88
N ARG A 626 -62.27 -16.47 88.93
CA ARG A 626 -62.03 -16.31 87.50
C ARG A 626 -62.05 -14.84 87.08
N ILE A 627 -63.01 -14.05 87.57
CA ILE A 627 -63.06 -12.61 87.24
C ILE A 627 -61.89 -11.87 87.90
N LYS A 628 -61.51 -12.18 89.14
CA LYS A 628 -60.34 -11.60 89.82
C LYS A 628 -59.01 -11.84 89.08
N HIS A 629 -58.88 -12.95 88.36
CA HIS A 629 -57.69 -13.27 87.54
C HIS A 629 -57.78 -12.74 86.09
N SER A 630 -58.91 -12.18 85.67
CA SER A 630 -59.07 -11.61 84.33
C SER A 630 -58.32 -10.28 84.19
N PRO A 631 -57.73 -9.97 83.01
CA PRO A 631 -57.54 -8.57 82.64
C PRO A 631 -58.90 -7.85 82.69
N ASP A 632 -58.92 -6.64 83.26
CA ASP A 632 -60.14 -5.88 83.59
C ASP A 632 -61.03 -6.48 84.71
N ALA A 633 -60.42 -7.17 85.69
CA ALA A 633 -61.10 -7.75 86.85
C ALA A 633 -62.06 -6.79 87.59
N ALA A 634 -61.62 -5.56 87.89
CA ALA A 634 -62.37 -4.62 88.73
C ALA A 634 -63.70 -4.18 88.10
N HIS A 635 -63.68 -3.78 86.83
CA HIS A 635 -64.86 -3.37 86.09
C HIS A 635 -65.80 -4.56 85.82
N LYS A 636 -65.27 -5.75 85.53
CA LYS A 636 -66.08 -6.98 85.38
C LYS A 636 -66.79 -7.39 86.68
N LEU A 637 -66.13 -7.27 87.84
CA LEU A 637 -66.79 -7.49 89.14
C LEU A 637 -67.91 -6.47 89.36
N GLN A 638 -67.64 -5.17 89.16
CA GLN A 638 -68.65 -4.12 89.28
C GLN A 638 -69.83 -4.32 88.34
N GLN A 639 -69.59 -4.69 87.07
CA GLN A 639 -70.63 -4.95 86.09
C GLN A 639 -71.55 -6.11 86.53
N ARG A 640 -70.97 -7.18 87.09
CA ARG A 640 -71.73 -8.33 87.60
C ARG A 640 -72.49 -7.98 88.89
N GLU A 641 -71.88 -7.24 89.81
CA GLU A 641 -72.57 -6.75 91.01
C GLU A 641 -73.75 -5.83 90.64
N HIS A 642 -73.55 -4.86 89.73
CA HIS A 642 -74.60 -3.98 89.24
C HIS A 642 -75.70 -4.71 88.45
N ALA A 643 -75.44 -5.87 87.86
CA ALA A 643 -76.48 -6.71 87.28
C ALA A 643 -77.35 -7.34 88.38
N ILE A 644 -76.72 -8.01 89.36
CA ILE A 644 -77.42 -8.66 90.49
C ILE A 644 -78.22 -7.64 91.31
N ARG A 645 -77.66 -6.45 91.60
CA ARG A 645 -78.39 -5.37 92.27
C ARG A 645 -79.64 -4.94 91.48
N ARG A 646 -79.57 -4.86 90.15
CA ARG A 646 -80.72 -4.49 89.30
C ARG A 646 -81.80 -5.58 89.28
N GLU A 647 -81.42 -6.85 89.19
CA GLU A 647 -82.39 -7.97 89.32
C GLU A 647 -83.10 -7.94 90.69
N VAL A 648 -82.36 -7.71 91.79
CA VAL A 648 -82.95 -7.57 93.13
C VAL A 648 -83.92 -6.38 93.20
N THR A 649 -83.53 -5.19 92.73
CA THR A 649 -84.42 -4.02 92.74
C THR A 649 -85.64 -4.21 91.84
N GLN A 650 -85.51 -4.89 90.70
CA GLN A 650 -86.65 -5.21 89.83
C GLN A 650 -87.63 -6.16 90.55
N LEU A 651 -87.15 -7.27 91.13
CA LEU A 651 -88.00 -8.18 91.88
C LEU A 651 -88.65 -7.52 93.11
N GLN A 652 -87.97 -6.56 93.76
CA GLN A 652 -88.55 -5.76 94.84
C GLN A 652 -89.69 -4.86 94.34
N ASN A 653 -89.53 -4.22 93.18
CA ASN A 653 -90.57 -3.42 92.55
C ASN A 653 -91.75 -4.28 92.05
N ASP A 654 -91.47 -5.48 91.54
CA ASP A 654 -92.50 -6.45 91.14
C ASP A 654 -93.29 -6.94 92.35
N ILE A 655 -92.62 -7.29 93.47
CA ILE A 655 -93.28 -7.61 94.76
C ILE A 655 -94.14 -6.44 95.24
N GLN A 656 -93.63 -5.21 95.19
CA GLN A 656 -94.39 -4.04 95.63
C GLN A 656 -95.62 -3.81 94.74
N THR A 657 -95.49 -3.99 93.43
CA THR A 657 -96.60 -3.90 92.48
C THR A 657 -97.64 -5.00 92.72
N LEU A 658 -97.20 -6.25 92.96
CA LEU A 658 -98.08 -7.36 93.32
C LEU A 658 -98.80 -7.10 94.66
N ARG A 659 -98.12 -6.53 95.66
CA ARG A 659 -98.74 -6.13 96.94
C ARG A 659 -99.81 -5.04 96.73
N THR A 660 -99.51 -3.98 95.98
CA THR A 660 -100.49 -2.93 95.65
C THR A 660 -101.67 -3.48 94.84
N ASN A 661 -101.44 -4.47 93.96
CA ASN A 661 -102.52 -5.16 93.25
C ASN A 661 -103.38 -6.03 94.18
N ILE A 662 -102.79 -6.79 95.10
CA ILE A 662 -103.53 -7.52 96.17
C ILE A 662 -104.40 -6.55 96.97
N GLU A 663 -103.85 -5.38 97.33
CA GLU A 663 -104.53 -4.35 98.10
C GLU A 663 -105.67 -3.68 97.30
N PHE A 664 -105.49 -3.44 96.00
CA PHE A 664 -106.56 -2.95 95.11
C PHE A 664 -107.68 -3.97 94.93
N PHE A 665 -107.34 -5.23 94.59
CA PHE A 665 -108.32 -6.30 94.45
C PHE A 665 -108.95 -6.73 95.78
N SER A 666 -108.41 -6.29 96.93
CA SER A 666 -108.92 -6.67 98.26
C SER A 666 -110.43 -6.43 98.44
N ARG A 667 -110.99 -5.44 97.72
CA ARG A 667 -112.39 -5.00 97.79
C ARG A 667 -113.32 -5.70 96.77
N SER A 668 -112.81 -6.64 95.96
CA SER A 668 -113.58 -7.33 94.91
C SER A 668 -114.08 -8.72 95.34
N LYS A 669 -115.32 -9.07 94.97
CA LYS A 669 -115.96 -10.34 95.35
C LYS A 669 -115.33 -11.60 94.75
N ASN A 670 -114.53 -11.49 93.68
CA ASN A 670 -113.84 -12.62 93.04
C ASN A 670 -112.34 -12.71 93.40
N ALA A 671 -111.86 -11.92 94.36
CA ALA A 671 -110.41 -11.70 94.56
C ALA A 671 -109.62 -12.90 95.13
N ALA A 672 -110.26 -13.88 95.77
CA ALA A 672 -109.57 -14.87 96.60
C ALA A 672 -108.44 -15.63 95.87
N LYS A 673 -108.73 -16.23 94.70
CA LYS A 673 -107.73 -16.98 93.92
C LYS A 673 -106.60 -16.09 93.40
N LEU A 674 -106.90 -14.85 93.00
CA LEU A 674 -105.89 -13.90 92.52
C LEU A 674 -104.94 -13.46 93.65
N ARG A 675 -105.43 -13.34 94.89
CA ARG A 675 -104.55 -13.10 96.04
C ARG A 675 -103.60 -14.28 96.25
N GLU A 676 -104.13 -15.51 96.30
CA GLU A 676 -103.32 -16.73 96.48
C GLU A 676 -102.23 -16.87 95.41
N GLU A 677 -102.55 -16.60 94.14
CA GLU A 677 -101.58 -16.59 93.03
C GLU A 677 -100.51 -15.49 93.19
N TYR A 678 -100.92 -14.25 93.48
CA TYR A 678 -99.98 -13.14 93.68
C TYR A 678 -99.11 -13.29 94.93
N GLU A 679 -99.65 -13.87 96.01
CA GLU A 679 -98.96 -14.11 97.27
C GLU A 679 -97.97 -15.28 97.15
N GLY A 680 -98.34 -16.33 96.39
CA GLY A 680 -97.42 -17.36 95.93
C GLY A 680 -96.25 -16.77 95.13
N ARG A 681 -96.54 -15.93 94.12
CA ARG A 681 -95.51 -15.23 93.31
C ARG A 681 -94.65 -14.28 94.13
N ILE A 682 -95.20 -13.58 95.13
CA ILE A 682 -94.40 -12.77 96.07
C ILE A 682 -93.45 -13.66 96.87
N SER A 683 -93.88 -14.84 97.33
CA SER A 683 -93.02 -15.77 98.07
C SER A 683 -91.89 -16.34 97.19
N GLU A 684 -92.15 -16.56 95.90
CA GLU A 684 -91.15 -17.02 94.93
C GLU A 684 -90.15 -15.92 94.58
N SER A 685 -90.63 -14.71 94.28
CA SER A 685 -89.76 -13.54 94.06
C SER A 685 -88.92 -13.21 95.29
N GLN A 686 -89.44 -13.37 96.51
CA GLN A 686 -88.66 -13.19 97.74
C GLN A 686 -87.54 -14.23 97.84
N LYS A 687 -87.86 -15.52 97.71
CA LYS A 687 -86.84 -16.61 97.65
C LYS A 687 -85.79 -16.38 96.55
N ARG A 688 -86.17 -15.75 95.44
CA ARG A 688 -85.24 -15.37 94.36
C ARG A 688 -84.36 -14.17 94.75
N ILE A 689 -84.91 -13.15 95.42
CA ILE A 689 -84.14 -12.04 96.00
C ILE A 689 -83.12 -12.57 97.02
N ASP A 690 -83.53 -13.43 97.93
CA ASP A 690 -82.67 -13.96 98.99
C ASP A 690 -81.46 -14.72 98.40
N LYS A 691 -81.72 -15.57 97.39
CA LYS A 691 -80.66 -16.22 96.59
C LYS A 691 -79.74 -15.21 95.89
N LEU A 692 -80.28 -14.17 95.25
CA LEU A 692 -79.48 -13.14 94.59
C LEU A 692 -78.65 -12.32 95.59
N GLN A 693 -79.12 -12.11 96.83
CA GLN A 693 -78.36 -11.46 97.89
C GLN A 693 -77.19 -12.33 98.40
N LEU A 694 -77.38 -13.64 98.49
CA LEU A 694 -76.29 -14.58 98.81
C LEU A 694 -75.20 -14.56 97.72
N GLN A 695 -75.60 -14.55 96.44
CA GLN A 695 -74.65 -14.37 95.34
C GLN A 695 -73.93 -13.01 95.44
N LEU A 696 -74.67 -11.92 95.70
CA LEU A 696 -74.13 -10.57 95.87
C LEU A 696 -73.06 -10.48 96.97
N ALA A 697 -73.21 -11.22 98.06
CA ALA A 697 -72.23 -11.26 99.14
C ALA A 697 -70.88 -11.84 98.66
N ALA A 698 -70.89 -12.96 97.92
CA ALA A 698 -69.69 -13.57 97.38
C ALA A 698 -69.00 -12.72 96.27
N PHE A 699 -69.74 -11.83 95.58
CA PHE A 699 -69.13 -10.82 94.69
C PHE A 699 -68.50 -9.61 95.42
N ARG A 700 -68.64 -9.51 96.75
CA ARG A 700 -68.07 -8.42 97.58
C ARG A 700 -66.84 -8.83 98.39
N SER A 701 -66.63 -10.13 98.59
CA SER A 701 -65.38 -10.73 99.12
C SER A 701 -64.37 -10.95 98.00
#